data_AF-A0A959UKL6-F1
#
_entry.id   AF-A0A959UKL6-F1
#
_cell.length_a   1.000
_cell.length_b   1.000
_cell.length_c   1.000
_cell.angle_alpha   90.00
_cell.angle_beta   90.00
_cell.angle_gamma   90.00
#
_symmetry.space_group_name_H-M   'P 1'
#
loop_
_entity.id
_entity.type
_entity.pdbx_description
1 polymer ?
#
loop_
_entity_poly.entity_id
_entity_poly.type
_entity_poly.pdbx_seq_one_letter_code
_entity_poly.pdbx_strand_id
1 'polypeptide(L)'
;MRITASLIMGALMPAVALAQCVSSFPSLEDFEGFTVGTPGTLVNNWTNLSGDDIDWNVDANGTPSQNTGPSADHSLGTTAGKYMYIEATSPNFPNKVAILESPCYDLTGASDAMLTFWYHMYGAEMGSLAIDLMVNGTPVTDVLVITGDQGNVWRQAYVDLSAHVGQNNLRVRFRGTTGSNYTSDITIDDVRLAKEPVILGCTDPNAGNYDPLATVDDGTCTIACPANEVAVEIQIVPDNYPTEISWDLVNGSTTAVLASGGSSGTTVCVPENACLVFTINDSYGDGICCGYGNGSYSVFRNGVLVATGGNYGSSEQTVFNCPPGFSCSEALVADTGQVYTAPTLEFWYDFTPPETGAYTITTCGLNTCDTKVWVYDADCSQITLSDGVEGATFADDDEGGCGLQAVVSANMPGGVLHHIRIGTNNGDCSQVQFEIIFNGPVVGCMDPGSCNYDPLATVDCGGCCMAPGDPNCPDGPDLTLNQADLENSIFLTTVNITDACAPVEGCTRGMGQRYVLRFSTRIDNIGTTDYYIGSPNSQPQMFDFNNCHGHAHYAGYADYLLFDQNDNAIPVGFKNGFCVIDVGCFGGTGQYGCSNMGISAGCYDRYGSGTTCNWIDITDVPAGEYTLVLRTNWQQAPDALGRHEQDYTNNYAQLCIEITRDQNDVPSFSVLQNCPTWTDCAGIPYGDSRYDCTGTCGGITQTGDLNSDAQRDAADAIEYVTGILGNDVSASACTDLNGDGLITVTDGALLANCYNTQDAHDQSPHVLHYHPWCDYPRGWLSTLDTAWLSLGNFDPVGKTVDIFLKNPNSRVLGYEFDLSGLTIQSVENLSPNVMNEMAVSSSLGGTKVIGLSYIDSSIVKSSAPMPLCRVHYLTLTDAQICIADIADIVNEDANNIIHHGTGDCLTVPNTVVVDMKAWLEGPFSAGQMNDALRAATLLPSSEPYTGLGFSHVGGGGGETVLAGVFDVTGPDAVVDWVMVELRDANAPATIVSTRSALLQRDGDIVGMDGTSPVVLFATPGNYHVALRHRNHLGVMTASAVALGATATTIDLRTASTPTWGSEARKDLGGGAMGCWMGNTVQDGQIKYTGSFNDRDPIISVIGGTAPTNVVIGYYREDSDLSGIVKYTGSGNDRDPILNNIGGVVPTNTRTEQLP
;
A
#
# COMPACT_ATOMS: atom_id res chain seq x y z
N MET A 1 -38.93 -73.69 35.60
CA MET A 1 -37.91 -74.08 36.60
C MET A 1 -36.58 -73.47 36.17
N ARG A 2 -35.82 -72.98 37.14
CA ARG A 2 -34.64 -72.10 37.04
C ARG A 2 -33.37 -72.78 36.48
N ILE A 3 -32.58 -71.95 35.76
CA ILE A 3 -31.11 -71.70 35.86
C ILE A 3 -30.09 -72.55 35.04
N THR A 4 -29.55 -71.85 34.04
CA THR A 4 -28.16 -71.67 33.50
C THR A 4 -27.22 -72.84 33.19
N ALA A 5 -26.73 -72.86 31.93
CA ALA A 5 -25.30 -72.84 31.58
C ALA A 5 -25.12 -72.35 30.13
N SER A 6 -24.27 -71.34 29.93
CA SER A 6 -23.87 -70.74 28.65
C SER A 6 -22.44 -71.22 28.33
N LEU A 7 -22.17 -71.65 27.09
CA LEU A 7 -20.81 -71.95 26.62
C LEU A 7 -20.48 -71.02 25.43
N ILE A 8 -19.37 -70.32 25.59
CA ILE A 8 -18.82 -69.26 24.72
C ILE A 8 -18.04 -69.90 23.57
N MET A 9 -18.27 -69.45 22.33
CA MET A 9 -17.41 -69.73 21.18
C MET A 9 -16.86 -68.39 20.68
N GLY A 10 -15.56 -68.18 20.88
CA GLY A 10 -14.86 -66.94 20.52
C GLY A 10 -14.59 -66.86 19.02
N ALA A 11 -14.93 -65.72 18.43
CA ALA A 11 -14.58 -65.36 17.07
C ALA A 11 -13.15 -64.78 17.04
N LEU A 12 -12.32 -65.28 16.12
CA LEU A 12 -11.09 -64.60 15.71
C LEU A 12 -11.46 -63.26 15.08
N MET A 13 -10.99 -62.16 15.67
CA MET A 13 -10.90 -60.86 15.02
C MET A 13 -9.68 -60.86 14.07
N PRO A 14 -9.73 -60.14 12.93
CA PRO A 14 -8.52 -59.86 12.16
C PRO A 14 -7.62 -58.94 13.00
N ALA A 15 -6.33 -59.27 13.08
CA ALA A 15 -5.35 -58.43 13.74
C ALA A 15 -5.29 -57.07 13.02
N VAL A 16 -5.59 -56.00 13.74
CA VAL A 16 -5.25 -54.64 13.35
C VAL A 16 -3.72 -54.60 13.23
N ALA A 17 -3.21 -54.33 12.04
CA ALA A 17 -1.79 -54.03 11.88
C ALA A 17 -1.50 -52.75 12.68
N LEU A 18 -0.75 -52.87 13.77
CA LEU A 18 -0.16 -51.72 14.45
C LEU A 18 0.66 -50.94 13.41
N ALA A 19 0.36 -49.66 13.21
CA ALA A 19 1.19 -48.78 12.39
C ALA A 19 2.64 -48.89 12.89
N GLN A 20 3.54 -49.30 12.01
CA GLN A 20 4.95 -49.54 12.34
C GLN A 20 5.66 -48.19 12.54
N CYS A 21 6.45 -48.06 13.61
CA CYS A 21 7.21 -46.84 13.86
C CYS A 21 8.22 -46.55 12.74
N VAL A 22 8.44 -45.27 12.47
CA VAL A 22 9.44 -44.77 11.52
C VAL A 22 10.81 -45.25 11.98
N SER A 23 11.44 -46.08 11.15
CA SER A 23 12.73 -46.71 11.44
C SER A 23 13.83 -46.32 10.44
N SER A 24 13.45 -45.63 9.35
CA SER A 24 14.35 -45.06 8.35
C SER A 24 14.64 -43.60 8.69
N PHE A 25 15.93 -43.23 8.72
CA PHE A 25 16.39 -41.88 9.07
C PHE A 25 17.48 -41.42 8.08
N PRO A 26 17.61 -40.10 7.82
CA PRO A 26 16.77 -39.03 8.36
C PRO A 26 15.33 -39.13 7.84
N SER A 27 14.36 -38.88 8.72
CA SER A 27 12.97 -38.67 8.33
C SER A 27 12.76 -37.18 8.11
N LEU A 28 12.01 -36.80 7.09
CA LEU A 28 11.58 -35.43 6.84
C LEU A 28 10.07 -35.47 6.60
N GLU A 29 9.34 -34.60 7.27
CA GLU A 29 7.97 -34.23 6.95
C GLU A 29 7.96 -32.74 6.59
N ASP A 30 7.74 -32.45 5.31
CA ASP A 30 7.62 -31.13 4.71
C ASP A 30 6.15 -30.71 4.51
N PHE A 31 5.20 -31.54 4.98
CA PHE A 31 3.74 -31.33 4.90
C PHE A 31 3.15 -31.22 3.47
N GLU A 32 3.95 -31.36 2.42
CA GLU A 32 3.52 -31.26 1.02
C GLU A 32 2.45 -32.29 0.63
N GLY A 33 2.46 -33.45 1.30
CA GLY A 33 1.47 -34.50 1.13
C GLY A 33 0.11 -34.23 1.78
N PHE A 34 -0.01 -33.14 2.56
CA PHE A 34 -1.21 -32.82 3.34
C PHE A 34 -2.21 -32.05 2.48
N THR A 35 -3.49 -32.07 2.86
CA THR A 35 -4.53 -31.28 2.18
C THR A 35 -4.87 -30.07 3.01
N VAL A 36 -4.78 -28.87 2.42
CA VAL A 36 -5.13 -27.57 3.02
C VAL A 36 -6.55 -27.62 3.63
N GLY A 37 -6.73 -27.03 4.81
CA GLY A 37 -8.03 -26.92 5.48
C GLY A 37 -7.93 -26.62 6.99
N THR A 38 -9.10 -26.41 7.61
CA THR A 38 -9.26 -26.05 9.02
C THR A 38 -10.15 -27.06 9.79
N PRO A 39 -9.62 -28.18 10.31
CA PRO A 39 -8.27 -28.67 10.09
C PRO A 39 -8.15 -29.39 8.74
N GLY A 40 -6.93 -29.39 8.18
CA GLY A 40 -6.63 -30.06 6.92
C GLY A 40 -6.67 -31.58 7.05
N THR A 41 -6.43 -32.27 5.93
CA THR A 41 -6.25 -33.73 5.97
C THR A 41 -4.78 -34.06 6.25
N LEU A 42 -4.50 -34.52 7.48
CA LEU A 42 -3.19 -35.00 7.91
C LEU A 42 -2.91 -36.40 7.34
N VAL A 43 -1.68 -36.64 6.89
CA VAL A 43 -1.21 -37.96 6.42
C VAL A 43 0.00 -38.43 7.24
N ASN A 44 0.66 -39.53 6.84
CA ASN A 44 1.88 -40.04 7.48
C ASN A 44 1.80 -40.34 9.00
N ASN A 45 0.58 -40.64 9.49
CA ASN A 45 0.25 -40.85 10.91
C ASN A 45 0.49 -39.64 11.83
N TRP A 46 0.52 -38.43 11.27
CA TRP A 46 0.37 -37.21 12.05
C TRP A 46 -1.08 -37.06 12.52
N THR A 47 -1.26 -36.58 13.75
CA THR A 47 -2.58 -36.48 14.35
C THR A 47 -2.69 -35.26 15.24
N ASN A 48 -3.73 -34.44 15.05
CA ASN A 48 -4.22 -33.56 16.11
C ASN A 48 -4.75 -34.42 17.25
N LEU A 49 -4.31 -34.13 18.48
CA LEU A 49 -4.76 -34.86 19.65
C LEU A 49 -6.11 -34.33 20.13
N SER A 50 -6.92 -35.19 20.73
CA SER A 50 -8.16 -34.76 21.37
C SER A 50 -7.92 -34.34 22.82
N GLY A 51 -8.52 -33.22 23.25
CA GLY A 51 -8.53 -32.78 24.66
C GLY A 51 -7.79 -31.47 24.93
N ASP A 52 -7.31 -30.83 23.88
CA ASP A 52 -6.89 -29.43 23.77
C ASP A 52 -8.07 -28.51 23.36
N ASP A 53 -7.81 -27.22 23.13
CA ASP A 53 -8.86 -26.23 22.88
C ASP A 53 -9.14 -26.00 21.38
N ILE A 54 -8.10 -26.08 20.54
CA ILE A 54 -8.11 -25.82 19.10
C ILE A 54 -7.16 -26.79 18.37
N ASP A 55 -7.27 -26.89 17.04
CA ASP A 55 -6.47 -27.81 16.21
C ASP A 55 -5.34 -27.09 15.46
N TRP A 56 -4.28 -27.81 15.08
CA TRP A 56 -3.38 -27.37 14.02
C TRP A 56 -4.04 -27.56 12.64
N ASN A 57 -3.94 -26.55 11.80
CA ASN A 57 -4.51 -26.46 10.46
C ASN A 57 -3.41 -26.60 9.39
N VAL A 58 -3.80 -26.84 8.14
CA VAL A 58 -2.87 -26.93 6.99
C VAL A 58 -3.14 -25.76 6.06
N ASP A 59 -2.11 -25.02 5.66
CA ASP A 59 -2.23 -23.86 4.77
C ASP A 59 -1.12 -23.84 3.72
N ALA A 60 -1.34 -23.02 2.68
CA ALA A 60 -0.40 -22.74 1.60
C ALA A 60 -0.39 -21.25 1.17
N ASN A 61 -1.34 -20.42 1.63
CA ASN A 61 -1.56 -19.07 1.08
C ASN A 61 -1.45 -17.94 2.12
N GLY A 62 -0.60 -18.11 3.13
CA GLY A 62 -0.43 -17.16 4.21
C GLY A 62 -1.58 -17.22 5.22
N THR A 63 -1.26 -17.01 6.50
CA THR A 63 -2.27 -17.14 7.55
C THR A 63 -3.39 -16.09 7.36
N PRO A 64 -4.67 -16.43 7.67
CA PRO A 64 -5.79 -15.53 7.40
C PRO A 64 -5.79 -14.20 8.18
N SER A 65 -5.03 -14.13 9.27
CA SER A 65 -5.00 -12.95 10.14
C SER A 65 -3.85 -12.00 9.75
N GLN A 66 -4.12 -10.70 9.69
CA GLN A 66 -3.14 -9.71 9.25
C GLN A 66 -2.01 -9.54 10.27
N ASN A 67 -0.80 -9.24 9.80
CA ASN A 67 0.40 -9.05 10.63
C ASN A 67 0.74 -10.26 11.51
N THR A 68 0.47 -11.47 11.00
CA THR A 68 0.88 -12.72 11.63
C THR A 68 1.33 -13.72 10.58
N GLY A 69 1.99 -14.78 11.06
CA GLY A 69 2.34 -15.95 10.25
C GLY A 69 3.21 -15.63 9.02
N PRO A 70 3.64 -16.67 8.30
CA PRO A 70 4.44 -16.53 7.10
C PRO A 70 3.56 -16.28 5.87
N SER A 71 4.10 -15.63 4.83
CA SER A 71 3.42 -15.45 3.53
C SER A 71 3.51 -16.66 2.60
N ALA A 72 4.43 -17.58 2.88
CA ALA A 72 4.69 -18.81 2.14
C ALA A 72 5.33 -19.85 3.06
N ASP A 73 5.28 -21.12 2.65
CA ASP A 73 5.95 -22.22 3.33
C ASP A 73 7.47 -22.04 3.38
N HIS A 74 8.16 -22.84 4.20
CA HIS A 74 9.61 -22.85 4.23
C HIS A 74 10.20 -23.74 3.12
N SER A 75 9.58 -24.89 2.87
CA SER A 75 10.11 -25.94 2.00
C SER A 75 10.36 -25.47 0.55
N LEU A 76 9.41 -24.73 -0.03
CA LEU A 76 9.48 -24.17 -1.38
C LEU A 76 9.67 -22.65 -1.39
N GLY A 77 9.31 -21.95 -0.30
CA GLY A 77 9.34 -20.49 -0.24
C GLY A 77 8.30 -19.84 -1.16
N THR A 78 7.20 -20.56 -1.47
CA THR A 78 6.17 -20.09 -2.41
C THR A 78 4.78 -20.43 -1.90
N THR A 79 3.75 -19.77 -2.43
CA THR A 79 2.34 -20.09 -2.10
C THR A 79 1.85 -21.45 -2.64
N ALA A 80 2.75 -22.24 -3.26
CA ALA A 80 2.46 -23.59 -3.69
C ALA A 80 2.81 -24.66 -2.62
N GLY A 81 3.72 -24.33 -1.68
CA GLY A 81 4.12 -25.25 -0.61
C GLY A 81 3.23 -25.11 0.62
N LYS A 82 3.35 -26.05 1.56
CA LYS A 82 2.42 -26.21 2.67
C LYS A 82 3.11 -26.27 4.02
N TYR A 83 2.45 -25.75 5.04
CA TYR A 83 2.91 -25.80 6.42
C TYR A 83 1.76 -26.05 7.39
N MET A 84 2.10 -26.40 8.63
CA MET A 84 1.14 -26.53 9.72
C MET A 84 1.04 -25.19 10.46
N TYR A 85 -0.17 -24.76 10.80
CA TYR A 85 -0.36 -23.51 11.56
C TYR A 85 -1.48 -23.56 12.60
N ILE A 86 -1.37 -22.70 13.60
CA ILE A 86 -2.41 -22.35 14.55
C ILE A 86 -2.91 -20.96 14.18
N GLU A 87 -4.24 -20.83 14.10
CA GLU A 87 -4.93 -19.59 13.80
C GLU A 87 -5.48 -18.99 15.11
N ALA A 88 -5.16 -17.73 15.40
CA ALA A 88 -5.45 -17.07 16.66
C ALA A 88 -6.60 -16.06 16.60
N THR A 89 -7.40 -15.96 15.53
CA THR A 89 -8.59 -15.08 15.47
C THR A 89 -9.72 -15.60 16.34
N SER A 90 -10.61 -14.71 16.79
CA SER A 90 -11.72 -15.04 17.69
C SER A 90 -12.58 -16.17 17.09
N PRO A 91 -12.81 -17.28 17.82
CA PRO A 91 -12.67 -17.45 19.28
C PRO A 91 -11.36 -18.16 19.75
N ASN A 92 -10.33 -18.25 18.92
CA ASN A 92 -9.11 -19.02 19.14
C ASN A 92 -8.06 -18.33 20.03
N PHE A 93 -8.46 -17.28 20.76
CA PHE A 93 -7.69 -16.59 21.78
C PHE A 93 -8.60 -16.19 22.97
N PRO A 94 -8.05 -15.88 24.15
CA PRO A 94 -6.65 -16.01 24.55
C PRO A 94 -6.31 -17.39 25.14
N ASN A 95 -5.01 -17.74 25.17
CA ASN A 95 -4.45 -18.93 25.82
C ASN A 95 -5.07 -20.26 25.36
N LYS A 96 -5.41 -20.38 24.07
CA LYS A 96 -5.94 -21.62 23.51
C LYS A 96 -4.80 -22.56 23.15
N VAL A 97 -4.94 -23.83 23.52
CA VAL A 97 -3.92 -24.84 23.27
C VAL A 97 -4.29 -25.69 22.05
N ALA A 98 -3.31 -25.96 21.18
CA ALA A 98 -3.36 -26.98 20.12
C ALA A 98 -2.18 -27.94 20.22
N ILE A 99 -2.41 -29.24 20.06
CA ILE A 99 -1.38 -30.28 20.16
C ILE A 99 -1.37 -31.18 18.93
N LEU A 100 -0.34 -31.02 18.10
CA LEU A 100 -0.05 -31.91 16.98
C LEU A 100 0.95 -32.98 17.43
N GLU A 101 0.62 -34.26 17.23
CA GLU A 101 1.50 -35.39 17.52
C GLU A 101 2.03 -36.04 16.24
N SER A 102 3.34 -36.28 16.20
CA SER A 102 4.02 -36.96 15.10
C SER A 102 3.83 -38.49 15.13
N PRO A 103 4.14 -39.20 14.03
CA PRO A 103 4.30 -40.65 14.06
C PRO A 103 5.29 -41.11 15.15
N CYS A 104 5.22 -42.39 15.54
CA CYS A 104 6.25 -42.94 16.42
C CYS A 104 7.57 -43.19 15.66
N TYR A 105 8.70 -42.94 16.34
CA TYR A 105 10.06 -43.16 15.86
C TYR A 105 10.73 -44.30 16.64
N ASP A 106 11.44 -45.17 15.92
CA ASP A 106 12.25 -46.27 16.47
C ASP A 106 13.75 -45.93 16.43
N LEU A 107 14.26 -45.56 17.61
CA LEU A 107 15.65 -45.18 17.85
C LEU A 107 16.51 -46.34 18.39
N THR A 108 16.06 -47.60 18.34
CA THR A 108 16.80 -48.76 18.87
C THR A 108 18.16 -49.00 18.19
N GLY A 109 18.33 -48.54 16.95
CA GLY A 109 19.58 -48.62 16.19
C GLY A 109 20.31 -47.29 15.98
N ALA A 110 19.93 -46.24 16.71
CA ALA A 110 20.56 -44.93 16.62
C ALA A 110 21.86 -44.89 17.45
N SER A 111 22.92 -44.24 16.96
CA SER A 111 24.10 -43.88 17.75
C SER A 111 23.97 -42.50 18.40
N ASP A 112 23.15 -41.64 17.79
CA ASP A 112 22.77 -40.32 18.28
C ASP A 112 21.36 -40.00 17.76
N ALA A 113 20.69 -38.95 18.26
CA ALA A 113 19.40 -38.52 17.73
C ALA A 113 19.18 -37.01 17.90
N MET A 114 18.74 -36.34 16.83
CA MET A 114 18.41 -34.92 16.83
C MET A 114 17.10 -34.70 16.08
N LEU A 115 16.21 -33.88 16.65
CA LEU A 115 15.03 -33.33 15.98
C LEU A 115 15.33 -31.89 15.57
N THR A 116 15.01 -31.56 14.32
CA THR A 116 15.05 -30.21 13.77
C THR A 116 13.71 -29.88 13.12
N PHE A 117 13.25 -28.65 13.21
CA PHE A 117 12.04 -28.19 12.51
C PHE A 117 12.14 -26.68 12.29
N TRP A 118 11.46 -26.19 11.27
CA TRP A 118 11.29 -24.76 11.04
C TRP A 118 10.02 -24.27 11.73
N TYR A 119 10.06 -23.04 12.23
CA TYR A 119 8.94 -22.39 12.86
C TYR A 119 8.90 -20.92 12.48
N HIS A 120 7.70 -20.35 12.48
CA HIS A 120 7.49 -18.92 12.31
C HIS A 120 6.42 -18.46 13.30
N MET A 121 6.75 -17.41 14.04
CA MET A 121 5.96 -16.84 15.15
C MET A 121 6.09 -15.31 15.06
N TYR A 122 5.15 -14.68 14.37
CA TYR A 122 5.12 -13.23 14.13
C TYR A 122 3.80 -12.64 14.61
N GLY A 123 3.86 -11.59 15.43
CA GLY A 123 2.71 -10.83 15.88
C GLY A 123 2.86 -10.22 17.28
N ALA A 124 2.14 -9.13 17.52
CA ALA A 124 2.34 -8.26 18.68
C ALA A 124 2.03 -8.92 20.04
N GLU A 125 1.04 -9.81 20.09
CA GLU A 125 0.60 -10.49 21.31
C GLU A 125 0.84 -12.00 21.19
N MET A 126 2.06 -12.38 20.81
CA MET A 126 2.44 -13.75 20.53
C MET A 126 2.42 -14.65 21.78
N GLY A 127 1.92 -15.86 21.59
CA GLY A 127 1.90 -16.92 22.60
C GLY A 127 3.20 -17.74 22.66
N SER A 128 3.08 -19.06 22.76
CA SER A 128 4.23 -19.97 22.93
C SER A 128 4.09 -21.28 22.16
N LEU A 129 5.22 -21.77 21.64
CA LEU A 129 5.37 -23.10 21.04
C LEU A 129 6.25 -23.96 21.95
N ALA A 130 5.69 -25.05 22.47
CA ALA A 130 6.40 -26.02 23.30
C ALA A 130 6.53 -27.37 22.60
N ILE A 131 7.69 -28.00 22.75
CA ILE A 131 7.96 -29.37 22.30
C ILE A 131 7.90 -30.32 23.49
N ASP A 132 6.96 -31.26 23.44
CA ASP A 132 6.87 -32.36 24.40
C ASP A 132 7.23 -33.69 23.72
N LEU A 133 7.71 -34.66 24.49
CA LEU A 133 8.03 -36.01 24.01
C LEU A 133 7.14 -37.05 24.69
N MET A 134 6.70 -38.04 23.94
CA MET A 134 6.06 -39.25 24.47
C MET A 134 7.00 -40.44 24.30
N VAL A 135 7.68 -40.80 25.40
CA VAL A 135 8.66 -41.89 25.43
C VAL A 135 7.99 -43.15 25.92
N ASN A 136 7.68 -44.09 25.02
CA ASN A 136 6.96 -45.33 25.30
C ASN A 136 5.67 -45.12 26.11
N GLY A 137 4.94 -44.04 25.80
CA GLY A 137 3.71 -43.66 26.49
C GLY A 137 3.89 -42.83 27.76
N THR A 138 5.12 -42.46 28.12
CA THR A 138 5.40 -41.54 29.25
C THR A 138 5.69 -40.14 28.73
N PRO A 139 4.97 -39.09 29.16
CA PRO A 139 5.22 -37.72 28.72
C PRO A 139 6.48 -37.12 29.37
N VAL A 140 7.23 -36.36 28.58
CA VAL A 140 8.29 -35.43 29.00
C VAL A 140 7.90 -34.08 28.40
N THR A 141 7.48 -33.12 29.22
CA THR A 141 6.97 -31.83 28.74
C THR A 141 8.04 -30.75 28.74
N ASP A 142 7.83 -29.70 27.95
CA ASP A 142 8.64 -28.49 27.91
C ASP A 142 10.13 -28.76 27.61
N VAL A 143 10.39 -29.70 26.68
CA VAL A 143 11.76 -30.04 26.23
C VAL A 143 12.39 -28.86 25.49
N LEU A 144 11.57 -28.11 24.76
CA LEU A 144 11.88 -26.80 24.21
C LEU A 144 10.65 -25.91 24.36
N VAL A 145 10.83 -24.65 24.70
CA VAL A 145 9.76 -23.65 24.77
C VAL A 145 10.24 -22.37 24.08
N ILE A 146 9.51 -21.94 23.06
CA ILE A 146 9.72 -20.69 22.32
C ILE A 146 8.54 -19.77 22.64
N THR A 147 8.81 -18.52 22.99
CA THR A 147 7.79 -17.55 23.47
C THR A 147 7.97 -16.19 22.83
N GLY A 148 6.87 -15.48 22.60
CA GLY A 148 6.89 -14.10 22.11
C GLY A 148 7.21 -13.99 20.62
N ASP A 149 7.20 -12.77 20.11
CA ASP A 149 7.48 -12.47 18.70
C ASP A 149 8.92 -12.86 18.33
N GLN A 150 9.06 -13.55 17.19
CA GLN A 150 10.33 -14.04 16.65
C GLN A 150 10.71 -13.31 15.36
N GLY A 151 9.90 -12.32 14.95
CA GLY A 151 10.02 -11.59 13.70
C GLY A 151 9.36 -12.32 12.53
N ASN A 152 9.12 -11.60 11.44
CA ASN A 152 8.56 -12.16 10.21
C ASN A 152 9.62 -12.92 9.39
N VAL A 153 10.17 -13.98 9.97
CA VAL A 153 11.20 -14.83 9.36
C VAL A 153 11.05 -16.26 9.85
N TRP A 154 11.22 -17.22 8.95
CA TRP A 154 11.33 -18.63 9.33
C TRP A 154 12.61 -18.85 10.13
N ARG A 155 12.51 -19.52 11.28
CA ARG A 155 13.64 -19.88 12.14
C ARG A 155 13.69 -21.39 12.34
N GLN A 156 14.89 -21.94 12.49
CA GLN A 156 15.06 -23.37 12.73
C GLN A 156 15.30 -23.65 14.21
N ALA A 157 14.58 -24.63 14.76
CA ALA A 157 14.71 -25.12 16.12
C ALA A 157 15.41 -26.49 16.16
N TYR A 158 16.09 -26.75 17.28
CA TYR A 158 16.89 -27.96 17.51
C TYR A 158 16.53 -28.57 18.86
N VAL A 159 16.30 -29.88 18.89
CA VAL A 159 16.01 -30.63 20.12
C VAL A 159 16.89 -31.88 20.17
N ASP A 160 17.83 -31.90 21.12
CA ASP A 160 18.70 -33.04 21.38
C ASP A 160 17.89 -34.21 21.95
N LEU A 161 17.90 -35.33 21.22
CA LEU A 161 17.22 -36.58 21.58
C LEU A 161 18.20 -37.69 21.94
N SER A 162 19.49 -37.40 22.11
CA SER A 162 20.54 -38.37 22.45
C SER A 162 20.20 -39.19 23.69
N ALA A 163 19.56 -38.57 24.69
CA ALA A 163 19.07 -39.22 25.91
C ALA A 163 17.94 -40.25 25.67
N HIS A 164 17.33 -40.22 24.49
CA HIS A 164 16.23 -41.08 24.07
C HIS A 164 16.64 -42.11 23.00
N VAL A 165 17.94 -42.23 22.70
CA VAL A 165 18.48 -43.35 21.92
C VAL A 165 18.14 -44.68 22.59
N GLY A 166 17.81 -45.70 21.79
CA GLY A 166 17.43 -47.02 22.28
C GLY A 166 15.93 -47.21 22.51
N GLN A 167 15.11 -46.16 22.44
CA GLN A 167 13.66 -46.25 22.58
C GLN A 167 13.00 -46.68 21.26
N ASN A 168 11.97 -47.53 21.32
CA ASN A 168 11.30 -48.07 20.12
C ASN A 168 9.94 -47.43 19.83
N ASN A 169 9.51 -46.47 20.66
CA ASN A 169 8.28 -45.71 20.48
C ASN A 169 8.45 -44.30 21.09
N LEU A 170 9.14 -43.42 20.37
CA LEU A 170 9.23 -41.99 20.68
C LEU A 170 8.26 -41.21 19.79
N ARG A 171 7.43 -40.32 20.34
CA ARG A 171 6.64 -39.35 19.55
C ARG A 171 6.96 -37.94 20.00
N VAL A 172 6.86 -37.00 19.08
CA VAL A 172 7.05 -35.57 19.32
C VAL A 172 5.69 -34.89 19.30
N ARG A 173 5.44 -33.99 20.25
CA ARG A 173 4.23 -33.18 20.31
C ARG A 173 4.59 -31.72 20.19
N PHE A 174 3.95 -31.04 19.24
CA PHE A 174 4.03 -29.60 19.05
C PHE A 174 2.81 -28.99 19.73
N ARG A 175 3.04 -28.41 20.92
CA ARG A 175 2.00 -27.79 21.74
C ARG A 175 2.09 -26.28 21.59
N GLY A 176 1.24 -25.70 20.76
CA GLY A 176 1.11 -24.24 20.64
C GLY A 176 0.06 -23.72 21.62
N THR A 177 0.31 -22.53 22.16
CA THR A 177 -0.62 -21.80 23.03
C THR A 177 -0.75 -20.38 22.48
N THR A 178 -1.95 -19.94 22.10
CA THR A 178 -2.18 -18.59 21.57
C THR A 178 -2.05 -17.52 22.65
N GLY A 179 -1.61 -16.32 22.29
CA GLY A 179 -1.43 -15.19 23.19
C GLY A 179 -2.73 -14.44 23.48
N SER A 180 -2.67 -13.12 23.60
CA SER A 180 -3.78 -12.33 24.16
C SER A 180 -4.82 -11.86 23.14
N ASN A 181 -4.45 -11.80 21.85
CA ASN A 181 -5.33 -11.39 20.74
C ASN A 181 -5.06 -12.18 19.44
N TYR A 182 -5.65 -11.73 18.32
CA TYR A 182 -5.52 -12.39 17.01
C TYR A 182 -4.10 -12.39 16.42
N THR A 183 -3.19 -11.55 16.93
CA THR A 183 -1.82 -11.42 16.42
C THR A 183 -0.89 -12.53 16.94
N SER A 184 -1.34 -13.78 16.97
CA SER A 184 -0.63 -14.89 17.64
C SER A 184 -0.63 -16.20 16.84
N ASP A 185 -0.57 -16.12 15.51
CA ASP A 185 -0.48 -17.31 14.67
C ASP A 185 0.90 -17.97 14.83
N ILE A 186 0.91 -19.29 14.99
CA ILE A 186 2.14 -20.08 15.20
C ILE A 186 2.21 -21.13 14.10
N THR A 187 3.33 -21.20 13.41
CA THR A 187 3.51 -22.13 12.28
C THR A 187 4.75 -23.00 12.44
N ILE A 188 4.70 -24.20 11.87
CA ILE A 188 5.84 -25.12 11.78
C ILE A 188 5.91 -25.74 10.39
N ASP A 189 7.14 -26.05 9.98
CA ASP A 189 7.44 -26.70 8.71
C ASP A 189 8.70 -27.60 8.82
N ASP A 190 8.94 -28.46 7.84
CA ASP A 190 10.19 -29.20 7.65
C ASP A 190 10.66 -29.98 8.90
N VAL A 191 9.76 -30.77 9.49
CA VAL A 191 10.05 -31.56 10.69
C VAL A 191 10.93 -32.75 10.35
N ARG A 192 12.18 -32.71 10.80
CA ARG A 192 13.22 -33.69 10.49
C ARG A 192 13.79 -34.35 11.75
N LEU A 193 13.97 -35.67 11.70
CA LEU A 193 14.68 -36.44 12.73
C LEU A 193 15.85 -37.18 12.10
N ALA A 194 17.06 -37.03 12.64
CA ALA A 194 18.27 -37.70 12.17
C ALA A 194 18.92 -38.58 13.27
N LYS A 195 19.66 -39.61 12.85
CA LYS A 195 20.37 -40.59 13.73
C LYS A 195 21.87 -40.33 13.91
N GLU A 196 22.35 -39.21 13.40
CA GLU A 196 23.76 -38.78 13.41
C GLU A 196 23.86 -37.39 14.04
N PRO A 197 24.99 -37.03 14.67
CA PRO A 197 25.16 -35.74 15.32
C PRO A 197 25.00 -34.58 14.32
N VAL A 198 24.15 -33.62 14.68
CA VAL A 198 24.13 -32.30 14.05
C VAL A 198 25.20 -31.46 14.74
N ILE A 199 26.29 -31.15 14.04
CA ILE A 199 27.32 -30.22 14.51
C ILE A 199 26.89 -28.83 14.04
N LEU A 200 26.53 -27.97 14.99
CA LEU A 200 26.19 -26.57 14.78
C LEU A 200 27.47 -25.75 14.68
N GLY A 201 27.54 -24.89 13.67
CA GLY A 201 28.63 -23.95 13.45
C GLY A 201 28.55 -23.36 12.06
N CYS A 202 29.34 -22.33 11.78
CA CYS A 202 29.30 -21.69 10.48
C CYS A 202 29.71 -22.66 9.34
N THR A 203 28.83 -22.81 8.34
CA THR A 203 29.09 -23.70 7.18
C THR A 203 29.66 -22.98 5.96
N ASP A 204 29.70 -21.64 5.96
CA ASP A 204 30.29 -20.85 4.88
C ASP A 204 31.83 -20.94 4.93
N PRO A 205 32.48 -21.55 3.92
CA PRO A 205 33.94 -21.66 3.86
C PRO A 205 34.67 -20.30 3.77
N ASN A 206 33.96 -19.20 3.53
CA ASN A 206 34.51 -17.84 3.48
C ASN A 206 34.39 -17.08 4.81
N ALA A 207 33.72 -17.65 5.81
CA ALA A 207 33.58 -17.04 7.12
C ALA A 207 34.84 -17.20 7.99
N GLY A 208 35.13 -16.21 8.83
CA GLY A 208 36.26 -16.20 9.76
C GLY A 208 36.16 -17.26 10.87
N ASN A 209 34.96 -17.74 11.17
CA ASN A 209 34.68 -18.83 12.10
C ASN A 209 34.09 -20.07 11.41
N TYR A 210 34.36 -20.26 10.12
CA TYR A 210 34.00 -21.48 9.39
C TYR A 210 34.44 -22.74 10.17
N ASP A 211 33.48 -23.63 10.46
CA ASP A 211 33.76 -24.95 11.04
C ASP A 211 33.57 -26.03 9.97
N PRO A 212 34.65 -26.67 9.49
CA PRO A 212 34.55 -27.74 8.49
C PRO A 212 33.88 -29.01 9.00
N LEU A 213 33.60 -29.11 10.31
CA LEU A 213 32.82 -30.19 10.91
C LEU A 213 31.35 -29.83 11.06
N ALA A 214 30.97 -28.55 10.95
CA ALA A 214 29.59 -28.13 11.00
C ALA A 214 28.80 -28.74 9.84
N THR A 215 27.68 -29.37 10.19
CA THR A 215 26.76 -29.99 9.23
C THR A 215 25.53 -29.13 8.98
N VAL A 216 25.31 -28.11 9.82
CA VAL A 216 24.19 -27.17 9.76
C VAL A 216 24.68 -25.81 10.23
N ASP A 217 24.36 -24.77 9.48
CA ASP A 217 24.67 -23.38 9.83
C ASP A 217 23.84 -22.92 11.02
N ASP A 218 24.49 -22.40 12.05
CA ASP A 218 23.84 -21.90 13.26
C ASP A 218 23.65 -20.37 13.25
N GLY A 219 23.91 -19.73 12.12
CA GLY A 219 23.81 -18.28 11.95
C GLY A 219 24.97 -17.52 12.59
N THR A 220 26.02 -18.22 13.05
CA THR A 220 27.18 -17.57 13.67
C THR A 220 28.25 -17.16 12.66
N CYS A 221 28.02 -17.34 11.35
CA CYS A 221 29.01 -16.99 10.33
C CYS A 221 29.46 -15.54 10.43
N THR A 222 30.74 -15.36 10.75
CA THR A 222 31.42 -14.07 10.82
C THR A 222 32.16 -13.83 9.52
N ILE A 223 32.08 -12.63 8.98
CA ILE A 223 32.89 -12.27 7.81
C ILE A 223 34.34 -12.07 8.24
N ALA A 224 35.26 -12.67 7.49
CA ALA A 224 36.69 -12.51 7.69
C ALA A 224 37.13 -11.12 7.20
N CYS A 225 36.94 -10.09 8.03
CA CYS A 225 37.53 -8.78 7.75
C CYS A 225 39.06 -8.81 7.94
N PRO A 226 39.81 -8.01 7.17
CA PRO A 226 41.24 -7.80 7.39
C PRO A 226 41.57 -7.41 8.84
N ALA A 227 42.82 -7.61 9.26
CA ALA A 227 43.26 -7.20 10.59
C ALA A 227 43.03 -5.69 10.82
N ASN A 228 42.41 -5.34 11.96
CA ASN A 228 41.97 -3.99 12.37
C ASN A 228 40.68 -3.48 11.67
N GLU A 229 39.93 -4.35 11.00
CA GLU A 229 38.59 -4.06 10.49
C GLU A 229 37.54 -4.96 11.13
N VAL A 230 36.30 -4.47 11.17
CA VAL A 230 35.12 -5.19 11.67
C VAL A 230 34.01 -5.14 10.64
N ALA A 231 33.16 -6.16 10.62
CA ALA A 231 32.03 -6.23 9.70
C ALA A 231 30.86 -5.37 10.20
N VAL A 232 30.27 -4.60 9.28
CA VAL A 232 28.97 -3.95 9.44
C VAL A 232 28.02 -4.55 8.42
N GLU A 233 27.04 -5.30 8.89
CA GLU A 233 26.01 -5.92 8.07
C GLU A 233 24.76 -5.05 8.09
N ILE A 234 24.24 -4.75 6.91
CA ILE A 234 23.02 -3.98 6.68
C ILE A 234 22.05 -4.95 6.03
N GLN A 235 20.91 -5.15 6.65
CA GLN A 235 19.81 -5.94 6.14
C GLN A 235 18.67 -5.01 5.79
N ILE A 236 18.10 -5.18 4.60
CA ILE A 236 16.93 -4.43 4.15
C ILE A 236 15.91 -5.43 3.62
N VAL A 237 14.72 -5.37 4.21
CA VAL A 237 13.50 -5.93 3.68
C VAL A 237 12.76 -4.75 3.05
N PRO A 238 12.70 -4.65 1.71
CA PRO A 238 11.91 -3.59 1.10
C PRO A 238 10.42 -3.83 1.34
N ASP A 239 9.66 -2.76 1.24
CA ASP A 239 8.22 -2.79 1.13
C ASP A 239 7.80 -3.13 -0.32
N ASN A 240 6.57 -2.78 -0.72
CA ASN A 240 6.14 -3.01 -2.09
C ASN A 240 6.79 -2.05 -3.11
N TYR A 241 7.56 -1.04 -2.67
CA TYR A 241 8.22 -0.03 -3.51
C TYR A 241 9.75 0.06 -3.29
N PRO A 242 10.50 -1.03 -3.57
CA PRO A 242 11.94 -1.10 -3.37
C PRO A 242 12.78 -0.06 -4.12
N THR A 243 12.23 0.62 -5.13
CA THR A 243 12.95 1.61 -5.94
C THR A 243 13.12 2.96 -5.25
N GLU A 244 12.33 3.22 -4.21
CA GLU A 244 12.33 4.50 -3.48
C GLU A 244 13.43 4.51 -2.39
N ILE A 245 14.02 3.34 -2.10
CA ILE A 245 14.90 3.13 -0.94
C ILE A 245 16.37 3.23 -1.31
N SER A 246 17.10 4.03 -0.54
CA SER A 246 18.56 4.11 -0.59
C SER A 246 19.16 4.24 0.81
N TRP A 247 20.47 3.98 0.95
CA TRP A 247 21.17 4.15 2.22
C TRP A 247 22.65 4.46 2.03
N ASP A 248 23.23 5.11 3.04
CA ASP A 248 24.64 5.46 3.14
C ASP A 248 25.20 5.06 4.51
N LEU A 249 26.43 4.53 4.52
CA LEU A 249 27.24 4.32 5.72
C LEU A 249 28.48 5.22 5.62
N VAL A 250 28.64 6.14 6.57
CA VAL A 250 29.65 7.20 6.55
C VAL A 250 30.56 7.11 7.77
N ASN A 251 31.84 7.44 7.59
CA ASN A 251 32.76 7.68 8.69
C ASN A 251 32.44 9.04 9.33
N GLY A 252 31.84 9.03 10.52
CA GLY A 252 31.40 10.24 11.22
C GLY A 252 32.53 11.22 11.53
N SER A 253 33.78 10.76 11.68
CA SER A 253 34.92 11.64 11.97
C SER A 253 35.54 12.31 10.73
N THR A 254 35.37 11.73 9.54
CA THR A 254 36.01 12.23 8.31
C THR A 254 35.02 12.54 7.20
N THR A 255 33.72 12.38 7.44
CA THR A 255 32.60 12.49 6.49
C THR A 255 32.72 11.64 5.23
N ALA A 256 33.62 10.65 5.23
CA ALA A 256 33.88 9.81 4.07
C ALA A 256 32.81 8.71 3.96
N VAL A 257 32.13 8.60 2.82
CA VAL A 257 31.21 7.50 2.52
C VAL A 257 32.00 6.20 2.44
N LEU A 258 31.67 5.25 3.33
CA LEU A 258 32.30 3.94 3.42
C LEU A 258 31.57 2.91 2.55
N ALA A 259 30.25 3.00 2.46
CA ALA A 259 29.40 2.20 1.59
C ALA A 259 28.05 2.89 1.33
N SER A 260 27.38 2.52 0.25
CA SER A 260 26.01 2.94 -0.05
C SER A 260 25.27 1.85 -0.83
N GLY A 261 23.94 1.91 -0.85
CA GLY A 261 23.10 0.94 -1.54
C GLY A 261 21.64 1.38 -1.73
N GLY A 262 20.85 0.49 -2.34
CA GLY A 262 19.40 0.65 -2.55
C GLY A 262 18.59 -0.20 -1.57
N SER A 263 17.46 -0.74 -2.02
CA SER A 263 16.59 -1.70 -1.30
C SER A 263 17.20 -3.07 -0.97
N SER A 264 18.50 -3.24 -1.13
CA SER A 264 19.20 -4.48 -0.79
C SER A 264 20.23 -4.23 0.29
N GLY A 265 20.25 -5.13 1.26
CA GLY A 265 21.29 -5.19 2.28
C GLY A 265 22.65 -5.61 1.71
N THR A 266 23.71 -5.36 2.47
CA THR A 266 25.08 -5.80 2.17
C THR A 266 25.88 -5.92 3.45
N THR A 267 27.10 -6.47 3.36
CA THR A 267 28.07 -6.37 4.46
C THR A 267 29.35 -5.69 4.01
N VAL A 268 29.85 -4.78 4.82
CA VAL A 268 31.07 -4.00 4.57
C VAL A 268 32.05 -4.13 5.73
N CYS A 269 33.34 -4.29 5.43
CA CYS A 269 34.40 -4.21 6.44
C CYS A 269 34.82 -2.74 6.62
N VAL A 270 34.79 -2.27 7.87
CA VAL A 270 35.13 -0.90 8.24
C VAL A 270 36.22 -0.90 9.32
N PRO A 271 37.04 0.15 9.44
CA PRO A 271 38.05 0.22 10.51
C PRO A 271 37.43 0.06 11.90
N GLU A 272 38.03 -0.77 12.75
CA GLU A 272 37.47 -1.16 14.06
C GLU A 272 37.13 0.04 14.96
N ASN A 273 37.92 1.11 14.88
CA ASN A 273 37.75 2.32 15.70
C ASN A 273 37.05 3.47 14.95
N ALA A 274 36.46 3.23 13.78
CA ALA A 274 35.72 4.26 13.07
C ALA A 274 34.41 4.59 13.80
N CYS A 275 34.14 5.88 13.98
CA CYS A 275 32.81 6.40 14.29
C CYS A 275 31.94 6.28 13.04
N LEU A 276 30.75 5.71 13.16
CA LEU A 276 29.90 5.31 12.03
C LEU A 276 28.55 5.99 12.10
N VAL A 277 28.10 6.49 10.95
CA VAL A 277 26.79 7.09 10.75
C VAL A 277 26.10 6.34 9.63
N PHE A 278 24.99 5.67 9.92
CA PHE A 278 24.15 5.01 8.94
C PHE A 278 22.92 5.88 8.69
N THR A 279 22.64 6.15 7.42
CA THR A 279 21.43 6.87 6.99
C THR A 279 20.69 6.01 5.98
N ILE A 280 19.40 5.82 6.20
CA ILE A 280 18.48 5.23 5.23
C ILE A 280 17.54 6.33 4.74
N ASN A 281 17.25 6.34 3.44
CA ASN A 281 16.41 7.33 2.79
C ASN A 281 15.30 6.61 2.02
N ASP A 282 14.14 7.25 2.01
CA ASP A 282 13.01 6.93 1.17
C ASP A 282 12.65 8.21 0.38
N SER A 283 12.69 8.12 -0.95
CA SER A 283 12.44 9.28 -1.81
C SER A 283 11.00 9.77 -1.79
N TYR A 284 10.05 8.95 -1.32
CA TYR A 284 8.62 9.31 -1.28
C TYR A 284 8.19 9.88 0.08
N GLY A 285 8.90 9.53 1.15
CA GLY A 285 8.68 10.09 2.48
C GLY A 285 7.68 9.32 3.33
N ASP A 286 7.25 8.13 2.90
CA ASP A 286 6.36 7.25 3.66
C ASP A 286 7.10 6.12 4.40
N GLY A 287 8.42 6.05 4.24
CA GLY A 287 9.29 5.09 4.89
C GLY A 287 9.25 3.72 4.20
N ILE A 288 9.83 2.70 4.84
CA ILE A 288 9.77 1.31 4.32
C ILE A 288 8.68 0.48 5.02
N CYS A 289 7.87 1.10 5.87
CA CYS A 289 6.66 0.55 6.48
C CYS A 289 5.77 1.72 6.93
N CYS A 290 4.48 1.63 7.25
CA CYS A 290 3.63 0.47 7.54
C CYS A 290 2.35 0.44 6.68
N GLY A 291 2.16 1.44 5.82
CA GLY A 291 0.93 1.60 5.03
C GLY A 291 0.90 0.73 3.77
N TYR A 292 2.06 0.46 3.16
CA TYR A 292 2.15 -0.14 1.83
C TYR A 292 3.19 -1.26 1.70
N GLY A 293 3.41 -1.99 2.78
CA GLY A 293 4.29 -3.14 2.85
C GLY A 293 4.88 -3.27 4.26
N ASN A 294 5.48 -4.42 4.54
CA ASN A 294 6.11 -4.71 5.83
C ASN A 294 7.63 -4.73 5.66
N GLY A 295 8.19 -3.66 5.09
CA GLY A 295 9.62 -3.49 4.98
C GLY A 295 10.24 -3.08 6.31
N SER A 296 11.55 -3.29 6.44
CA SER A 296 12.33 -2.94 7.62
C SER A 296 13.82 -2.96 7.28
N TYR A 297 14.62 -2.28 8.10
CA TYR A 297 16.07 -2.41 8.04
C TYR A 297 16.63 -2.83 9.39
N SER A 298 17.77 -3.49 9.36
CA SER A 298 18.55 -3.83 10.56
C SER A 298 20.04 -3.67 10.25
N VAL A 299 20.77 -3.04 11.16
CA VAL A 299 22.22 -2.86 11.05
C VAL A 299 22.90 -3.58 12.19
N PHE A 300 23.86 -4.44 11.88
CA PHE A 300 24.67 -5.19 12.83
C PHE A 300 26.13 -4.80 12.71
N ARG A 301 26.81 -4.65 13.85
CA ARG A 301 28.27 -4.49 13.92
C ARG A 301 28.87 -5.70 14.61
N ASN A 302 29.68 -6.46 13.87
CA ASN A 302 30.30 -7.71 14.36
C ASN A 302 29.25 -8.69 14.94
N GLY A 303 28.10 -8.82 14.27
CA GLY A 303 26.98 -9.67 14.68
C GLY A 303 26.09 -9.11 15.80
N VAL A 304 26.39 -7.92 16.34
CA VAL A 304 25.56 -7.26 17.36
C VAL A 304 24.65 -6.25 16.68
N LEU A 305 23.33 -6.36 16.90
CA LEU A 305 22.35 -5.39 16.39
C LEU A 305 22.64 -4.00 17.00
N VAL A 306 22.83 -3.00 16.14
CA VAL A 306 23.10 -1.61 16.53
C VAL A 306 22.00 -0.63 16.11
N ALA A 307 21.25 -0.95 15.05
CA ALA A 307 20.12 -0.14 14.59
C ALA A 307 19.04 -1.04 13.98
N THR A 308 17.78 -0.64 14.12
CA THR A 308 16.65 -1.25 13.41
C THR A 308 15.53 -0.23 13.27
N GLY A 309 14.81 -0.26 12.16
CA GLY A 309 13.74 0.68 11.92
C GLY A 309 12.95 0.35 10.66
N GLY A 310 12.05 1.27 10.32
CA GLY A 310 11.26 1.17 9.09
C GLY A 310 10.17 2.23 8.96
N ASN A 311 9.67 2.76 10.07
CA ASN A 311 8.68 3.83 10.09
C ASN A 311 9.42 5.16 10.28
N TYR A 312 9.75 5.78 9.17
CA TYR A 312 10.38 7.08 9.08
C TYR A 312 9.77 7.84 7.89
N GLY A 313 9.97 9.15 7.83
CA GLY A 313 9.53 9.94 6.68
C GLY A 313 10.47 9.72 5.48
N SER A 314 11.14 10.78 5.03
CA SER A 314 12.10 10.69 3.91
C SER A 314 13.47 10.13 4.29
N SER A 315 13.82 10.13 5.57
CA SER A 315 15.07 9.51 6.03
C SER A 315 15.08 9.21 7.52
N GLU A 316 15.97 8.31 7.92
CA GLU A 316 16.33 8.05 9.32
C GLU A 316 17.84 7.86 9.43
N GLN A 317 18.44 8.34 10.53
CA GLN A 317 19.87 8.24 10.78
C GLN A 317 20.16 7.60 12.14
N THR A 318 21.14 6.70 12.19
CA THR A 318 21.68 6.12 13.41
C THR A 318 23.20 6.30 13.49
N VAL A 319 23.67 6.74 14.66
CA VAL A 319 25.09 6.92 14.97
C VAL A 319 25.54 5.83 15.93
N PHE A 320 26.69 5.21 15.67
CA PHE A 320 27.24 4.15 16.53
C PHE A 320 28.77 4.07 16.50
N ASN A 321 29.35 3.55 17.58
CA ASN A 321 30.80 3.44 17.79
C ASN A 321 31.54 4.80 17.78
N CYS A 322 30.86 5.86 18.21
CA CYS A 322 31.39 7.21 18.29
C CYS A 322 31.79 7.57 19.73
N PRO A 323 32.73 8.52 19.91
CA PRO A 323 33.08 8.99 21.25
C PRO A 323 31.94 9.83 21.85
N PRO A 324 31.78 9.85 23.19
CA PRO A 324 30.82 10.75 23.84
C PRO A 324 31.03 12.20 23.42
N GLY A 325 29.92 12.92 23.20
CA GLY A 325 29.87 14.28 22.66
C GLY A 325 29.90 14.37 21.14
N PHE A 326 29.88 13.24 20.41
CA PHE A 326 29.82 13.25 18.95
C PHE A 326 28.43 13.63 18.39
N SER A 327 27.36 13.21 19.05
CA SER A 327 25.97 13.54 18.71
C SER A 327 25.21 14.01 19.95
N CYS A 328 24.03 14.62 19.76
CA CYS A 328 23.15 14.98 20.87
C CYS A 328 22.72 13.77 21.72
N SER A 329 22.65 12.57 21.14
CA SER A 329 22.26 11.34 21.85
C SER A 329 23.34 10.80 22.78
N GLU A 330 24.60 11.21 22.59
CA GLU A 330 25.74 10.83 23.42
C GLU A 330 26.42 12.05 24.05
N ALA A 331 25.70 13.16 24.22
CA ALA A 331 26.22 14.43 24.71
C ALA A 331 26.83 14.33 26.12
N LEU A 332 27.83 15.16 26.41
CA LEU A 332 28.45 15.24 27.73
C LEU A 332 27.71 16.23 28.64
N VAL A 333 27.48 15.88 29.90
CA VAL A 333 26.82 16.82 30.83
C VAL A 333 27.71 18.03 31.14
N ALA A 334 27.17 19.23 30.97
CA ALA A 334 27.72 20.51 31.38
C ALA A 334 26.87 21.14 32.51
N ASP A 335 27.50 22.01 33.28
CA ASP A 335 26.95 22.72 34.43
C ASP A 335 27.65 24.08 34.58
N THR A 336 27.02 24.99 35.33
CA THR A 336 27.47 26.36 35.56
C THR A 336 28.77 26.46 36.37
N GLY A 337 29.51 27.55 36.18
CA GLY A 337 30.68 27.89 36.99
C GLY A 337 31.94 27.06 36.68
N GLN A 338 31.97 26.40 35.52
CA GLN A 338 33.11 25.64 35.01
C GLN A 338 33.37 25.97 33.54
N VAL A 339 34.63 25.87 33.12
CA VAL A 339 35.05 26.01 31.71
C VAL A 339 35.25 24.62 31.12
N TYR A 340 34.59 24.35 30.00
CA TYR A 340 34.66 23.10 29.24
C TYR A 340 35.57 23.26 28.02
N THR A 341 35.98 22.17 27.40
CA THR A 341 36.82 22.17 26.19
C THR A 341 36.31 21.14 25.19
N ALA A 342 35.69 21.62 24.11
CA ALA A 342 35.27 20.82 22.97
C ALA A 342 36.51 20.38 22.15
N PRO A 343 36.78 19.07 22.02
CA PRO A 343 38.00 18.55 21.42
C PRO A 343 37.98 18.47 19.89
N THR A 344 36.80 18.54 19.26
CA THR A 344 36.59 18.52 17.81
C THR A 344 35.59 19.60 17.42
N LEU A 345 35.39 19.77 16.12
CA LEU A 345 34.29 20.59 15.61
C LEU A 345 32.97 19.88 15.92
N GLU A 346 31.94 20.67 16.21
CA GLU A 346 30.55 20.21 16.38
C GLU A 346 30.34 19.22 17.54
N PHE A 347 30.88 19.56 18.70
CA PHE A 347 30.84 18.72 19.89
C PHE A 347 29.66 19.05 20.80
N TRP A 348 29.01 18.02 21.35
CA TRP A 348 27.73 18.12 22.05
C TRP A 348 27.85 18.00 23.57
N TYR A 349 27.08 18.86 24.26
CA TYR A 349 26.91 18.88 25.69
C TYR A 349 25.44 18.95 26.07
N ASP A 350 25.08 18.36 27.20
CA ASP A 350 23.74 18.46 27.79
C ASP A 350 23.80 19.39 28.98
N PHE A 351 22.89 20.37 29.02
CA PHE A 351 22.73 21.26 30.15
C PHE A 351 21.28 21.26 30.61
N THR A 352 21.05 20.93 31.89
CA THR A 352 19.75 21.06 32.54
C THR A 352 19.85 22.18 33.57
N PRO A 353 19.26 23.36 33.35
CA PRO A 353 19.31 24.46 34.28
C PRO A 353 18.77 24.03 35.65
N PRO A 354 19.50 24.24 36.76
CA PRO A 354 19.03 23.82 38.08
C PRO A 354 17.81 24.62 38.58
N GLU A 355 17.65 25.86 38.11
CA GLU A 355 16.51 26.72 38.40
C GLU A 355 16.17 27.60 37.19
N THR A 356 14.92 28.07 37.08
CA THR A 356 14.55 29.01 36.01
C THR A 356 15.23 30.35 36.23
N GLY A 357 15.95 30.84 35.23
CA GLY A 357 16.64 32.12 35.31
C GLY A 357 17.37 32.48 34.01
N ALA A 358 18.10 33.59 34.05
CA ALA A 358 18.92 34.06 32.95
C ALA A 358 20.28 33.33 32.95
N TYR A 359 20.64 32.75 31.82
CA TYR A 359 21.91 32.05 31.62
C TYR A 359 22.68 32.64 30.45
N THR A 360 24.00 32.66 30.55
CA THR A 360 24.90 32.99 29.44
C THR A 360 25.78 31.79 29.12
N ILE A 361 25.72 31.32 27.89
CA ILE A 361 26.65 30.32 27.34
C ILE A 361 27.63 31.09 26.47
N THR A 362 28.91 31.10 26.82
CA THR A 362 29.88 31.99 26.16
C THR A 362 31.18 31.30 25.87
N THR A 363 31.73 31.64 24.70
CA THR A 363 33.10 31.34 24.29
C THR A 363 33.99 32.59 24.41
N CYS A 364 33.41 33.76 24.72
CA CYS A 364 34.05 35.06 24.65
C CYS A 364 35.21 35.21 25.63
N GLY A 365 36.36 35.69 25.13
CA GLY A 365 37.56 35.87 25.93
C GLY A 365 38.25 34.57 26.35
N LEU A 366 37.69 33.41 25.98
CA LEU A 366 38.28 32.09 26.21
C LEU A 366 39.03 31.57 24.99
N ASN A 367 38.73 32.11 23.80
CA ASN A 367 39.31 31.67 22.53
C ASN A 367 39.97 32.83 21.77
N THR A 368 40.63 32.51 20.66
CA THR A 368 41.22 33.51 19.74
C THR A 368 40.81 33.31 18.28
N CYS A 369 39.96 32.32 18.03
CA CYS A 369 39.48 31.90 16.71
C CYS A 369 37.97 32.11 16.62
N ASP A 370 37.42 31.91 15.43
CA ASP A 370 36.02 32.11 15.10
C ASP A 370 35.17 30.94 15.62
N THR A 371 34.25 31.18 16.56
CA THR A 371 33.52 30.11 17.27
C THR A 371 32.03 30.23 17.11
N LYS A 372 31.32 29.09 17.14
CA LYS A 372 29.86 29.02 17.11
C LYS A 372 29.31 28.31 18.34
N VAL A 373 28.16 28.78 18.83
CA VAL A 373 27.36 28.13 19.87
C VAL A 373 25.96 27.93 19.34
N TRP A 374 25.43 26.71 19.46
CA TRP A 374 24.01 26.41 19.26
C TRP A 374 23.45 25.77 20.50
N VAL A 375 22.21 26.10 20.82
CA VAL A 375 21.44 25.54 21.92
C VAL A 375 20.12 25.05 21.35
N TYR A 376 19.76 23.82 21.66
CA TYR A 376 18.52 23.18 21.24
C TYR A 376 17.73 22.75 22.46
N ASP A 377 16.42 22.94 22.44
CA ASP A 377 15.46 22.52 23.47
C ASP A 377 14.50 21.43 22.99
N ALA A 378 14.73 20.90 21.77
CA ALA A 378 13.99 19.79 21.18
C ALA A 378 14.65 18.44 21.50
N ASP A 379 13.86 17.35 21.44
CA ASP A 379 14.39 15.99 21.51
C ASP A 379 15.43 15.76 20.40
N CYS A 380 16.51 15.05 20.73
CA CYS A 380 17.62 14.81 19.81
C CYS A 380 17.19 14.19 18.46
N SER A 381 16.14 13.36 18.44
CA SER A 381 15.59 12.77 17.20
C SER A 381 14.85 13.77 16.31
N GLN A 382 14.61 14.99 16.79
CA GLN A 382 13.89 16.07 16.09
C GLN A 382 14.82 17.24 15.73
N ILE A 383 16.10 17.17 16.09
CA ILE A 383 17.07 18.22 15.78
C ILE A 383 17.54 18.05 14.33
N THR A 384 17.20 19.02 13.49
CA THR A 384 17.76 19.16 12.14
C THR A 384 18.98 20.07 12.22
N LEU A 385 20.16 19.55 11.88
CA LEU A 385 21.41 20.30 11.93
C LEU A 385 21.52 21.23 10.71
N SER A 386 21.88 22.48 10.96
CA SER A 386 22.32 23.42 9.94
C SER A 386 23.76 23.90 10.22
N ASP A 387 24.43 24.40 9.18
CA ASP A 387 25.77 24.98 9.28
C ASP A 387 25.74 26.45 9.75
N GLY A 388 24.57 27.11 9.66
CA GLY A 388 24.33 28.47 10.17
C GLY A 388 23.63 28.44 11.53
N VAL A 389 23.08 29.56 11.97
CA VAL A 389 22.35 29.66 13.27
C VAL A 389 20.95 29.05 13.20
N GLU A 390 20.48 28.69 12.01
CA GLU A 390 19.11 28.26 11.77
C GLU A 390 18.79 26.90 12.41
N GLY A 391 17.60 26.78 13.00
CA GLY A 391 17.12 25.52 13.62
C GLY A 391 17.60 25.27 15.05
N ALA A 392 18.50 26.10 15.59
CA ALA A 392 18.82 26.11 17.01
C ALA A 392 17.90 27.08 17.76
N THR A 393 17.45 26.69 18.96
CA THR A 393 16.64 27.52 19.87
C THR A 393 17.31 28.85 20.17
N PHE A 394 18.62 28.81 20.44
CA PHE A 394 19.47 29.98 20.56
C PHE A 394 20.79 29.68 19.87
N ALA A 395 21.33 30.63 19.13
CA ALA A 395 22.66 30.47 18.55
C ALA A 395 23.36 31.81 18.41
N ASP A 396 24.68 31.75 18.30
CA ASP A 396 25.51 32.89 17.94
C ASP A 396 26.74 32.38 17.17
N ASP A 397 27.11 33.09 16.11
CA ASP A 397 28.22 32.75 15.22
C ASP A 397 29.21 33.88 14.92
N ASP A 398 29.22 34.92 15.77
CA ASP A 398 30.11 36.11 15.84
C ASP A 398 29.35 37.46 15.84
N GLU A 399 28.02 37.41 15.85
CA GLU A 399 27.14 38.59 15.85
C GLU A 399 26.78 39.08 17.27
N GLY A 400 26.96 38.27 18.31
CA GLY A 400 26.59 38.52 19.72
C GLY A 400 27.40 39.59 20.46
N GLY A 401 28.21 40.38 19.75
CA GLY A 401 28.84 41.59 20.29
C GLY A 401 30.18 41.37 21.02
N CYS A 402 30.78 40.18 20.93
CA CYS A 402 32.12 39.92 21.47
C CYS A 402 33.22 39.66 20.42
N GLY A 403 32.96 40.06 19.16
CA GLY A 403 33.88 39.89 18.04
C GLY A 403 33.72 38.51 17.42
N LEU A 404 34.82 37.88 16.99
CA LEU A 404 34.82 36.54 16.34
C LEU A 404 34.30 35.40 17.25
N GLN A 405 33.88 35.67 18.48
CA GLN A 405 33.47 34.65 19.43
C GLN A 405 31.97 34.71 19.66
N ALA A 406 31.42 33.58 20.08
CA ALA A 406 29.98 33.40 20.26
C ALA A 406 29.55 33.53 21.73
N VAL A 407 28.40 34.18 21.93
CA VAL A 407 27.70 34.29 23.20
C VAL A 407 26.19 34.21 23.02
N VAL A 408 25.60 33.24 23.70
CA VAL A 408 24.15 33.12 23.85
C VAL A 408 23.76 33.58 25.25
N SER A 409 22.85 34.54 25.35
CA SER A 409 22.24 34.94 26.63
C SER A 409 20.73 34.77 26.55
N ALA A 410 20.19 33.86 27.36
CA ALA A 410 18.79 33.48 27.30
C ALA A 410 18.20 33.20 28.68
N ASN A 411 16.89 33.41 28.83
CA ASN A 411 16.12 32.93 29.97
C ASN A 411 15.78 31.44 29.75
N MET A 412 16.24 30.55 30.63
CA MET A 412 16.05 29.11 30.51
C MET A 412 15.21 28.57 31.67
N PRO A 413 14.19 27.72 31.43
CA PRO A 413 13.41 27.08 32.48
C PRO A 413 14.23 26.06 33.28
N GLY A 414 14.03 26.01 34.59
CA GLY A 414 14.66 25.03 35.48
C GLY A 414 14.13 23.61 35.21
N GLY A 415 15.04 22.64 35.14
CA GLY A 415 14.72 21.23 34.94
C GLY A 415 14.45 20.82 33.49
N VAL A 416 14.56 21.73 32.53
CA VAL A 416 14.42 21.44 31.09
C VAL A 416 15.79 21.11 30.50
N LEU A 417 15.87 20.04 29.71
CA LEU A 417 17.12 19.65 29.06
C LEU A 417 17.38 20.54 27.83
N HIS A 418 18.59 21.08 27.73
CA HIS A 418 19.09 21.77 26.56
C HIS A 418 20.32 21.06 26.00
N HIS A 419 20.31 20.78 24.70
CA HIS A 419 21.47 20.27 23.98
C HIS A 419 22.30 21.44 23.46
N ILE A 420 23.57 21.53 23.84
CA ILE A 420 24.52 22.58 23.43
C ILE A 420 25.51 21.97 22.45
N ARG A 421 25.55 22.49 21.22
CA ARG A 421 26.56 22.15 20.21
C ARG A 421 27.57 23.28 20.14
N ILE A 422 28.85 22.93 20.20
CA ILE A 422 29.96 23.89 20.13
C ILE A 422 30.74 23.65 18.84
N GLY A 423 30.92 24.70 18.05
CA GLY A 423 31.63 24.63 16.77
C GLY A 423 32.51 25.84 16.47
N THR A 424 32.90 25.93 15.20
CA THR A 424 33.79 26.97 14.66
C THR A 424 33.38 27.27 13.23
N ASN A 425 33.66 28.48 12.75
CA ASN A 425 33.57 28.75 11.32
C ASN A 425 34.77 28.16 10.56
N ASN A 426 34.51 27.48 9.45
CA ASN A 426 35.51 26.96 8.49
C ASN A 426 36.65 26.10 9.08
N GLY A 427 36.47 25.53 10.27
CA GLY A 427 37.52 24.75 10.95
C GLY A 427 38.65 25.58 11.55
N ASP A 428 38.43 26.87 11.84
CA ASP A 428 39.46 27.80 12.32
C ASP A 428 40.02 27.44 13.70
N CYS A 429 39.25 26.72 14.53
CA CYS A 429 39.67 26.22 15.84
C CYS A 429 40.03 24.72 15.82
N SER A 430 41.08 24.33 16.54
CA SER A 430 41.39 22.90 16.80
C SER A 430 40.70 22.36 18.06
N GLN A 431 40.27 23.25 18.96
CA GLN A 431 39.47 22.99 20.15
C GLN A 431 38.80 24.31 20.55
N VAL A 432 37.65 24.25 21.22
CA VAL A 432 36.89 25.44 21.65
C VAL A 432 36.61 25.36 23.14
N GLN A 433 36.93 26.42 23.88
CA GLN A 433 36.58 26.55 25.30
C GLN A 433 35.28 27.34 25.46
N PHE A 434 34.40 26.89 26.35
CA PHE A 434 33.17 27.62 26.66
C PHE A 434 32.81 27.47 28.14
N GLU A 435 31.97 28.37 28.65
CA GLU A 435 31.40 28.29 29.98
C GLU A 435 29.91 28.63 30.00
N ILE A 436 29.21 28.16 31.04
CA ILE A 436 27.82 28.48 31.32
C ILE A 436 27.76 29.29 32.62
N ILE A 437 27.14 30.46 32.56
CA ILE A 437 27.06 31.43 33.65
C ILE A 437 25.60 31.61 34.03
N PHE A 438 25.27 31.47 35.30
CA PHE A 438 23.97 31.86 35.84
C PHE A 438 23.97 33.35 36.21
N ASN A 439 23.12 34.14 35.55
CA ASN A 439 23.03 35.58 35.75
C ASN A 439 22.00 35.99 36.82
N GLY A 440 21.14 35.06 37.24
CA GLY A 440 20.12 35.28 38.28
C GLY A 440 18.72 34.84 37.84
N PRO A 441 17.73 34.85 38.76
CA PRO A 441 16.35 34.50 38.43
C PRO A 441 15.70 35.55 37.51
N VAL A 442 14.71 35.12 36.72
CA VAL A 442 13.91 36.03 35.89
C VAL A 442 12.99 36.85 36.80
N VAL A 443 13.12 38.18 36.75
CA VAL A 443 12.31 39.12 37.52
C VAL A 443 11.27 39.75 36.61
N GLY A 444 9.98 39.47 36.86
CA GLY A 444 8.90 39.93 36.00
C GLY A 444 7.54 39.86 36.68
N CYS A 445 6.47 40.23 35.96
CA CYS A 445 5.13 40.08 36.48
C CYS A 445 4.68 38.62 36.40
N MET A 446 4.34 38.02 37.54
CA MET A 446 3.96 36.61 37.62
C MET A 446 2.43 36.37 37.58
N ASP A 447 1.61 37.41 37.36
CA ASP A 447 0.15 37.30 37.33
C ASP A 447 -0.35 37.11 35.88
N PRO A 448 -0.89 35.92 35.50
CA PRO A 448 -1.39 35.66 34.16
C PRO A 448 -2.57 36.56 33.75
N GLY A 449 -3.22 37.23 34.70
CA GLY A 449 -4.28 38.20 34.44
C GLY A 449 -3.78 39.62 34.18
N SER A 450 -2.47 39.86 34.27
CA SER A 450 -1.84 41.17 34.06
C SER A 450 -1.31 41.32 32.64
N CYS A 451 -1.35 42.52 32.08
CA CYS A 451 -1.05 42.74 30.67
C CYS A 451 0.45 42.71 30.32
N ASN A 452 1.31 42.75 31.33
CA ASN A 452 2.76 42.57 31.21
C ASN A 452 3.24 41.26 31.86
N TYR A 453 2.37 40.24 31.87
CA TYR A 453 2.70 38.90 32.37
C TYR A 453 3.94 38.33 31.67
N ASP A 454 4.89 37.86 32.46
CA ASP A 454 6.09 37.16 32.02
C ASP A 454 5.98 35.69 32.47
N PRO A 455 5.85 34.73 31.53
CA PRO A 455 5.64 33.32 31.85
C PRO A 455 6.87 32.63 32.48
N LEU A 456 8.07 33.22 32.36
CA LEU A 456 9.31 32.67 32.91
C LEU A 456 9.75 33.36 34.21
N ALA A 457 9.10 34.45 34.62
CA ALA A 457 9.38 35.14 35.87
C ALA A 457 9.25 34.20 37.09
N THR A 458 10.35 34.02 37.83
CA THR A 458 10.37 33.29 39.10
C THR A 458 10.41 34.18 40.32
N VAL A 459 10.68 35.48 40.11
CA VAL A 459 10.69 36.50 41.16
C VAL A 459 9.72 37.61 40.79
N ASP A 460 8.76 37.88 41.67
CA ASP A 460 7.86 39.02 41.53
C ASP A 460 8.67 40.31 41.48
N CYS A 461 8.43 41.09 40.43
CA CYS A 461 9.03 42.40 40.21
C CYS A 461 8.61 43.48 41.23
N GLY A 462 7.82 43.14 42.25
CA GLY A 462 7.47 44.01 43.36
C GLY A 462 6.35 44.99 43.02
N GLY A 463 5.23 44.47 42.52
CA GLY A 463 4.05 45.26 42.14
C GLY A 463 4.13 45.92 40.76
N CYS A 464 4.97 45.39 39.86
CA CYS A 464 5.01 45.84 38.47
C CYS A 464 3.89 45.22 37.62
N CYS A 465 3.12 44.25 38.13
CA CYS A 465 1.99 43.68 37.44
C CYS A 465 0.91 44.72 37.17
N MET A 466 0.58 44.92 35.89
CA MET A 466 -0.35 45.93 35.42
C MET A 466 -1.69 45.28 35.06
N ALA A 467 -2.78 45.79 35.64
CA ALA A 467 -4.11 45.30 35.31
C ALA A 467 -4.48 45.60 33.84
N PRO A 468 -5.27 44.74 33.17
CA PRO A 468 -5.75 45.00 31.82
C PRO A 468 -6.45 46.36 31.72
N GLY A 469 -5.96 47.23 30.83
CA GLY A 469 -6.45 48.61 30.65
C GLY A 469 -5.74 49.69 31.48
N ASP A 470 -4.65 49.38 32.18
CA ASP A 470 -3.78 50.39 32.80
C ASP A 470 -3.17 51.33 31.72
N PRO A 471 -3.13 52.67 31.91
CA PRO A 471 -2.54 53.59 30.95
C PRO A 471 -1.04 53.41 30.70
N ASN A 472 -0.33 52.66 31.56
CA ASN A 472 1.09 52.33 31.39
C ASN A 472 1.28 50.87 30.95
N CYS A 473 0.20 50.14 30.71
CA CYS A 473 0.25 48.83 30.11
C CYS A 473 1.04 48.93 28.80
N PRO A 474 2.09 48.13 28.61
CA PRO A 474 2.90 48.21 27.40
C PRO A 474 2.02 47.89 26.18
N ASP A 475 2.15 48.69 25.12
CA ASP A 475 1.14 48.83 24.05
C ASP A 475 0.94 47.57 23.17
N GLY A 476 1.61 46.46 23.49
CA GLY A 476 1.61 45.20 22.74
C GLY A 476 2.94 44.96 22.01
N PRO A 477 3.09 43.81 21.32
CA PRO A 477 4.20 43.60 20.39
C PRO A 477 4.09 44.54 19.17
N ASP A 478 5.16 44.69 18.40
CA ASP A 478 5.16 45.46 17.15
C ASP A 478 6.17 44.79 16.21
N LEU A 479 5.65 44.02 15.24
CA LEU A 479 6.46 43.23 14.32
C LEU A 479 6.73 44.04 13.05
N THR A 480 7.98 44.04 12.60
CA THR A 480 8.35 44.67 11.33
C THR A 480 9.30 43.78 10.53
N LEU A 481 9.16 43.82 9.21
CA LEU A 481 10.08 43.11 8.31
C LEU A 481 11.30 43.99 8.02
N ASN A 482 12.49 43.40 8.15
CA ASN A 482 13.73 44.13 7.96
C ASN A 482 14.03 44.34 6.46
N GLN A 483 13.68 45.51 5.93
CA GLN A 483 13.90 45.89 4.53
C GLN A 483 15.36 45.73 4.07
N ALA A 484 16.32 46.09 4.91
CA ALA A 484 17.74 46.03 4.55
C ALA A 484 18.26 44.60 4.46
N ASP A 485 17.77 43.68 5.31
CA ASP A 485 18.14 42.27 5.25
C ASP A 485 17.60 41.61 3.96
N LEU A 486 16.37 41.93 3.56
CA LEU A 486 15.80 41.51 2.27
C LEU A 486 16.63 42.02 1.08
N GLU A 487 16.95 43.31 1.04
CA GLU A 487 17.73 43.94 -0.05
C GLU A 487 19.14 43.34 -0.21
N ASN A 488 19.83 43.11 0.91
CA ASN A 488 21.25 42.72 0.88
C ASN A 488 21.44 41.21 0.69
N SER A 489 20.41 40.40 0.93
CA SER A 489 20.51 38.94 0.89
C SER A 489 19.87 38.30 -0.34
N ILE A 490 19.23 39.08 -1.23
CA ILE A 490 18.57 38.53 -2.42
C ILE A 490 19.56 38.11 -3.51
N PHE A 491 19.48 36.87 -3.97
CA PHE A 491 20.27 36.37 -5.09
C PHE A 491 19.56 35.24 -5.85
N LEU A 492 19.94 35.05 -7.12
CA LEU A 492 19.44 33.98 -7.98
C LEU A 492 20.31 32.73 -7.83
N THR A 493 19.66 31.58 -7.64
CA THR A 493 20.32 30.27 -7.71
C THR A 493 19.41 29.23 -8.34
N THR A 494 19.97 28.06 -8.62
CA THR A 494 19.19 26.86 -8.94
C THR A 494 19.04 25.98 -7.71
N VAL A 495 17.85 25.42 -7.50
CA VAL A 495 17.61 24.32 -6.56
C VAL A 495 17.09 23.12 -7.34
N ASN A 496 17.43 21.91 -6.92
CA ASN A 496 16.90 20.69 -7.52
C ASN A 496 15.89 20.08 -6.55
N ILE A 497 14.61 20.14 -6.90
CA ILE A 497 13.51 19.64 -6.10
C ILE A 497 13.26 18.18 -6.47
N THR A 498 13.61 17.28 -5.56
CA THR A 498 13.39 15.84 -5.72
C THR A 498 12.29 15.32 -4.81
N ASP A 499 11.83 16.17 -3.90
CA ASP A 499 10.82 15.88 -2.90
C ASP A 499 9.49 16.55 -3.28
N ALA A 500 8.42 15.75 -3.42
CA ALA A 500 7.09 16.18 -3.81
C ALA A 500 6.45 17.12 -2.77
N CYS A 501 6.97 17.11 -1.54
CA CYS A 501 6.53 17.96 -0.45
C CYS A 501 6.78 19.45 -0.73
N ALA A 502 7.89 19.80 -1.39
CA ALA A 502 8.23 21.21 -1.61
C ALA A 502 7.22 21.94 -2.51
N PRO A 503 6.67 21.34 -3.58
CA PRO A 503 5.52 21.91 -4.27
C PRO A 503 4.21 21.91 -3.48
N VAL A 504 3.92 20.86 -2.70
CA VAL A 504 2.71 20.77 -1.86
C VAL A 504 2.68 21.85 -0.79
N GLU A 505 3.82 22.12 -0.15
CA GLU A 505 3.99 23.19 0.84
C GLU A 505 4.15 24.58 0.19
N GLY A 506 4.03 24.69 -1.14
CA GLY A 506 4.13 25.94 -1.87
C GLY A 506 5.52 26.58 -1.85
N CYS A 507 6.57 25.83 -1.54
CA CYS A 507 7.95 26.31 -1.64
C CYS A 507 8.39 26.50 -3.10
N THR A 508 7.87 25.67 -4.01
CA THR A 508 8.17 25.74 -5.45
C THR A 508 6.92 25.44 -6.25
N ARG A 509 6.91 25.76 -7.55
CA ARG A 509 5.77 25.47 -8.43
C ARG A 509 5.85 24.10 -9.10
N GLY A 510 6.87 23.31 -8.78
CA GLY A 510 7.05 21.99 -9.37
C GLY A 510 8.41 21.38 -9.05
N MET A 511 8.55 20.13 -9.48
CA MET A 511 9.72 19.29 -9.25
C MET A 511 10.86 19.60 -10.24
N GLY A 512 12.04 19.03 -9.97
CA GLY A 512 13.23 19.12 -10.81
C GLY A 512 14.06 20.38 -10.57
N GLN A 513 14.86 20.77 -11.56
CA GLN A 513 15.69 21.96 -11.46
C GLN A 513 14.81 23.22 -11.56
N ARG A 514 14.81 24.04 -10.51
CA ARG A 514 14.07 25.30 -10.40
C ARG A 514 15.02 26.48 -10.28
N TYR A 515 14.64 27.61 -10.89
CA TYR A 515 15.31 28.90 -10.71
C TYR A 515 14.60 29.69 -9.62
N VAL A 516 15.31 29.97 -8.53
CA VAL A 516 14.73 30.59 -7.35
C VAL A 516 15.51 31.85 -6.96
N LEU A 517 14.78 32.88 -6.53
CA LEU A 517 15.36 34.04 -5.86
C LEU A 517 15.33 33.79 -4.36
N ARG A 518 16.49 33.47 -3.79
CA ARG A 518 16.68 33.31 -2.35
C ARG A 518 16.90 34.66 -1.70
N PHE A 519 16.36 34.86 -0.52
CA PHE A 519 16.53 36.04 0.31
C PHE A 519 16.30 35.66 1.78
N SER A 520 16.72 36.53 2.70
CA SER A 520 16.49 36.35 4.13
C SER A 520 15.20 37.03 4.52
N THR A 521 14.45 36.40 5.42
CA THR A 521 13.23 36.94 6.03
C THR A 521 13.54 37.16 7.51
N ARG A 522 13.54 38.42 7.93
CA ARG A 522 13.83 38.82 9.32
C ARG A 522 12.67 39.65 9.85
N ILE A 523 12.07 39.16 10.93
CA ILE A 523 10.94 39.79 11.62
C ILE A 523 11.46 40.30 12.97
N ASP A 524 11.55 41.62 13.11
CA ASP A 524 11.97 42.28 14.34
C ASP A 524 10.74 42.56 15.21
N ASN A 525 10.78 42.24 16.51
CA ASN A 525 9.82 42.79 17.47
C ASN A 525 10.38 44.08 18.08
N ILE A 526 9.98 45.22 17.51
CA ILE A 526 10.39 46.56 17.94
C ILE A 526 9.47 47.14 19.03
N GLY A 527 8.46 46.36 19.43
CA GLY A 527 7.47 46.73 20.43
C GLY A 527 8.02 46.74 21.85
N THR A 528 7.11 46.92 22.81
CA THR A 528 7.47 47.00 24.24
C THR A 528 7.12 45.73 25.03
N THR A 529 6.44 44.77 24.39
CA THR A 529 6.21 43.42 24.92
C THR A 529 6.58 42.37 23.91
N ASP A 530 6.75 41.16 24.40
CA ASP A 530 6.97 39.96 23.61
C ASP A 530 5.76 39.62 22.73
N TYR A 531 6.03 39.11 21.53
CA TYR A 531 5.04 38.45 20.68
C TYR A 531 5.01 36.97 21.06
N TYR A 532 3.97 36.54 21.79
CA TYR A 532 3.90 35.17 22.29
C TYR A 532 3.04 34.30 21.36
N ILE A 533 3.57 33.14 20.96
CA ILE A 533 2.85 32.18 20.11
C ILE A 533 2.55 30.89 20.92
N GLY A 534 3.47 30.48 21.79
CA GLY A 534 3.35 29.28 22.61
C GLY A 534 3.77 28.00 21.88
N SER A 535 3.31 26.85 22.37
CA SER A 535 3.64 25.54 21.79
C SER A 535 2.47 24.92 21.02
N PRO A 536 2.73 24.07 20.01
CA PRO A 536 1.68 23.39 19.25
C PRO A 536 0.75 22.54 20.13
N ASN A 537 1.27 21.96 21.21
CA ASN A 537 0.47 21.18 22.18
C ASN A 537 -0.44 22.06 23.06
N SER A 538 0.01 23.26 23.40
CA SER A 538 -0.72 24.17 24.30
C SER A 538 -1.65 25.13 23.56
N GLN A 539 -1.33 25.43 22.30
CA GLN A 539 -1.93 26.46 21.46
C GLN A 539 -2.18 25.92 20.03
N PRO A 540 -2.82 24.74 19.86
CA PRO A 540 -2.95 24.09 18.54
C PRO A 540 -3.64 24.98 17.49
N GLN A 541 -4.46 25.94 17.93
CA GLN A 541 -5.10 26.92 17.05
C GLN A 541 -4.14 27.87 16.31
N MET A 542 -2.89 28.02 16.79
CA MET A 542 -1.89 28.90 16.18
C MET A 542 -1.07 28.21 15.08
N PHE A 543 -1.21 26.89 14.91
CA PHE A 543 -0.34 26.07 14.09
C PHE A 543 -1.09 25.20 13.09
N ASP A 544 -0.57 25.04 11.88
CA ASP A 544 -1.00 24.01 10.93
C ASP A 544 -0.10 22.76 11.05
N PHE A 545 -0.72 21.57 11.09
CA PHE A 545 -0.04 20.28 11.23
C PHE A 545 -0.24 19.36 10.01
N ASN A 546 -1.10 19.73 9.06
CA ASN A 546 -1.36 18.95 7.85
C ASN A 546 -0.34 19.28 6.76
N ASN A 547 0.94 19.17 7.09
CA ASN A 547 2.02 19.33 6.13
C ASN A 547 2.75 18.01 5.89
N CYS A 548 3.50 17.99 4.80
CA CYS A 548 4.19 16.79 4.38
C CYS A 548 5.37 16.39 5.30
N HIS A 549 5.86 17.32 6.11
CA HIS A 549 7.00 17.09 7.00
C HIS A 549 6.61 16.64 8.42
N GLY A 550 5.31 16.47 8.71
CA GLY A 550 4.82 15.91 9.97
C GLY A 550 5.11 16.78 11.19
N HIS A 551 5.18 18.10 11.01
CA HIS A 551 5.52 19.02 12.10
C HIS A 551 4.70 20.32 12.05
N ALA A 552 4.61 21.05 13.16
CA ALA A 552 3.77 22.25 13.24
C ALA A 552 4.38 23.45 12.49
N HIS A 553 3.57 24.17 11.70
CA HIS A 553 3.93 25.44 11.05
C HIS A 553 3.10 26.59 11.63
N TYR A 554 3.74 27.72 11.95
CA TYR A 554 3.05 28.95 12.35
C TYR A 554 2.43 29.64 11.13
N ALA A 555 1.10 29.69 11.09
CA ALA A 555 0.32 30.18 9.95
C ALA A 555 0.45 31.70 9.68
N GLY A 556 1.07 32.47 10.59
CA GLY A 556 1.15 33.93 10.52
C GLY A 556 2.55 34.49 10.26
N TYR A 557 3.49 33.64 9.86
CA TYR A 557 4.91 34.00 9.82
C TYR A 557 5.22 35.06 8.75
N ALA A 558 5.22 34.69 7.46
CA ALA A 558 5.45 35.63 6.38
C ALA A 558 4.80 35.22 5.04
N ASP A 559 4.10 36.17 4.40
CA ASP A 559 3.59 36.04 3.03
C ASP A 559 4.61 36.54 2.02
N TYR A 560 4.85 35.80 0.93
CA TYR A 560 5.65 36.25 -0.21
C TYR A 560 4.74 36.47 -1.43
N LEU A 561 4.64 37.71 -1.90
CA LEU A 561 3.74 38.07 -2.98
C LEU A 561 4.52 38.74 -4.11
N LEU A 562 4.39 38.21 -5.32
CA LEU A 562 4.96 38.84 -6.52
C LEU A 562 3.84 39.39 -7.39
N PHE A 563 3.86 40.69 -7.66
CA PHE A 563 2.85 41.36 -8.48
C PHE A 563 3.42 41.80 -9.82
N ASP A 564 2.66 41.59 -10.89
CA ASP A 564 2.94 42.19 -12.20
C ASP A 564 2.53 43.67 -12.26
N GLN A 565 2.77 44.33 -13.39
CA GLN A 565 2.44 45.75 -13.61
C GLN A 565 0.93 46.04 -13.73
N ASN A 566 0.08 45.00 -13.74
CA ASN A 566 -1.37 45.12 -13.76
C ASN A 566 -1.99 44.75 -12.39
N ASP A 567 -1.17 44.69 -11.34
CA ASP A 567 -1.55 44.28 -9.98
C ASP A 567 -2.09 42.83 -9.88
N ASN A 568 -1.76 41.98 -10.86
CA ASN A 568 -2.06 40.55 -10.76
C ASN A 568 -0.99 39.89 -9.88
N ALA A 569 -1.44 39.17 -8.86
CA ALA A 569 -0.57 38.30 -8.07
C ALA A 569 -0.12 37.11 -8.93
N ILE A 570 1.18 36.86 -8.95
CA ILE A 570 1.78 35.67 -9.55
C ILE A 570 2.08 34.71 -8.40
N PRO A 571 1.56 33.47 -8.45
CA PRO A 571 1.94 32.44 -7.49
C PRO A 571 3.44 32.17 -7.67
N VAL A 572 4.25 32.49 -6.67
CA VAL A 572 5.71 32.24 -6.69
C VAL A 572 6.21 31.52 -5.44
N GLY A 573 5.27 31.03 -4.64
CA GLY A 573 5.50 30.36 -3.37
C GLY A 573 5.43 31.27 -2.15
N PHE A 574 5.55 30.69 -0.96
CA PHE A 574 5.49 31.39 0.33
C PHE A 574 6.35 30.66 1.38
N LYS A 575 6.47 31.22 2.60
CA LYS A 575 7.23 30.59 3.69
C LYS A 575 6.37 30.34 4.92
N ASN A 576 6.19 29.06 5.21
CA ASN A 576 5.74 28.61 6.51
C ASN A 576 6.84 28.81 7.57
N GLY A 577 6.51 29.47 8.67
CA GLY A 577 7.40 29.58 9.83
C GLY A 577 7.41 28.26 10.58
N PHE A 578 8.52 27.54 10.56
CA PHE A 578 8.63 26.24 11.22
C PHE A 578 8.78 26.40 12.74
N CYS A 579 9.83 27.10 13.17
CA CYS A 579 9.95 27.67 14.50
C CYS A 579 10.02 29.19 14.41
N VAL A 580 9.33 29.87 15.30
CA VAL A 580 9.47 31.33 15.50
C VAL A 580 10.17 31.55 16.84
N ILE A 581 11.42 32.00 16.79
CA ILE A 581 12.35 31.97 17.92
C ILE A 581 13.14 33.27 18.02
N ASP A 582 13.81 33.43 19.17
CA ASP A 582 14.74 34.53 19.37
C ASP A 582 16.12 34.20 18.78
N VAL A 583 16.25 34.25 17.44
CA VAL A 583 17.52 34.00 16.73
C VAL A 583 18.60 34.99 17.18
N GLY A 584 18.22 36.24 17.45
CA GLY A 584 19.13 37.25 17.98
C GLY A 584 18.41 38.43 18.60
N CYS A 585 19.17 39.31 19.28
CA CYS A 585 18.62 40.50 19.94
C CYS A 585 19.44 41.76 19.67
N PHE A 586 18.77 42.86 19.35
CA PHE A 586 19.38 44.19 19.16
C PHE A 586 19.22 45.11 20.38
N GLY A 587 18.60 44.61 21.45
CA GLY A 587 18.43 45.33 22.71
C GLY A 587 17.65 44.59 23.80
N GLY A 588 17.06 43.43 23.49
CA GLY A 588 16.30 42.56 24.41
C GLY A 588 17.10 41.41 25.01
N THR A 589 16.39 40.47 25.63
CA THR A 589 16.93 39.18 26.12
C THR A 589 16.07 38.07 25.56
N GLY A 590 16.68 37.14 24.81
CA GLY A 590 15.96 36.03 24.21
C GLY A 590 15.41 35.06 25.25
N GLN A 591 14.27 34.47 24.94
CA GLN A 591 13.57 33.53 25.83
C GLN A 591 12.79 32.44 25.08
N TYR A 592 12.48 32.63 23.80
CA TYR A 592 11.65 31.73 23.02
C TYR A 592 12.44 30.83 22.09
N GLY A 593 11.93 29.60 21.96
CA GLY A 593 12.51 28.50 21.21
C GLY A 593 11.45 27.67 20.47
N CYS A 594 11.86 26.62 19.76
CA CYS A 594 10.91 25.78 19.02
C CYS A 594 9.87 25.11 19.93
N SER A 595 10.23 24.78 21.18
CA SER A 595 9.31 24.15 22.13
C SER A 595 8.25 25.12 22.69
N ASN A 596 8.54 26.43 22.67
CA ASN A 596 7.67 27.49 23.16
C ASN A 596 7.99 28.79 22.40
N MET A 597 7.21 29.05 21.36
CA MET A 597 7.55 30.00 20.30
C MET A 597 7.11 31.43 20.62
N GLY A 598 7.83 32.39 20.04
CA GLY A 598 7.60 33.82 20.19
C GLY A 598 8.80 34.65 19.76
N ILE A 599 8.64 35.98 19.77
CA ILE A 599 9.72 36.93 19.53
C ILE A 599 9.74 37.94 20.68
N SER A 600 10.81 37.93 21.46
CA SER A 600 10.99 38.79 22.61
C SER A 600 11.12 40.26 22.20
N ALA A 601 10.68 41.18 23.05
CA ALA A 601 10.82 42.61 22.80
C ALA A 601 12.30 43.00 22.61
N GLY A 602 12.65 43.63 21.48
CA GLY A 602 14.03 43.96 21.13
C GLY A 602 14.84 42.78 20.60
N CYS A 603 14.17 41.69 20.22
CA CYS A 603 14.72 40.53 19.55
C CYS A 603 14.07 40.31 18.18
N TYR A 604 14.57 39.35 17.42
CA TYR A 604 14.10 39.04 16.08
C TYR A 604 14.19 37.55 15.79
N ASP A 605 13.25 37.11 14.95
CA ASP A 605 13.34 35.84 14.26
C ASP A 605 13.90 36.08 12.85
N ARG A 606 14.80 35.21 12.40
CA ARG A 606 15.41 35.31 11.07
C ARG A 606 15.56 33.96 10.40
N TYR A 607 14.94 33.81 9.24
CA TYR A 607 15.24 32.75 8.28
C TYR A 607 16.24 33.28 7.25
N GLY A 608 17.45 32.73 7.24
CA GLY A 608 18.50 33.12 6.31
C GLY A 608 18.21 32.68 4.87
N SER A 609 18.84 33.32 3.88
CA SER A 609 18.71 32.95 2.47
C SER A 609 19.20 31.53 2.15
N GLY A 610 19.97 30.91 3.05
CA GLY A 610 20.36 29.50 2.99
C GLY A 610 19.24 28.52 3.35
N THR A 611 18.23 28.95 4.12
CA THR A 611 17.17 28.07 4.62
C THR A 611 16.31 27.50 3.50
N THR A 612 15.91 26.23 3.64
CA THR A 612 15.00 25.55 2.71
C THR A 612 13.65 26.28 2.65
N CYS A 613 13.05 26.33 1.47
CA CYS A 613 11.80 27.05 1.17
C CYS A 613 11.83 28.57 1.41
N ASN A 614 12.99 29.19 1.65
CA ASN A 614 13.12 30.63 1.85
C ASN A 614 13.52 31.32 0.53
N TRP A 615 12.60 31.30 -0.43
CA TRP A 615 12.78 31.86 -1.76
C TRP A 615 11.44 32.08 -2.46
N ILE A 616 11.48 32.75 -3.61
CA ILE A 616 10.40 32.69 -4.60
C ILE A 616 10.85 31.91 -5.85
N ASP A 617 9.99 31.04 -6.37
CA ASP A 617 10.22 30.27 -7.59
C ASP A 617 9.84 31.10 -8.82
N ILE A 618 10.86 31.47 -9.61
CA ILE A 618 10.70 32.26 -10.82
C ILE A 618 10.90 31.45 -12.11
N THR A 619 10.91 30.12 -12.02
CA THR A 619 11.21 29.22 -13.15
C THR A 619 10.30 29.48 -14.34
N ASP A 620 9.01 29.73 -14.10
CA ASP A 620 7.99 29.91 -15.14
C ASP A 620 7.45 31.36 -15.19
N VAL A 621 8.05 32.28 -14.42
CA VAL A 621 7.65 33.69 -14.39
C VAL A 621 8.17 34.40 -15.65
N PRO A 622 7.29 35.03 -16.47
CA PRO A 622 7.72 35.70 -17.70
C PRO A 622 8.75 36.80 -17.47
N ALA A 623 9.40 37.25 -18.56
CA ALA A 623 10.23 38.45 -18.49
C ALA A 623 9.35 39.70 -18.29
N GLY A 624 9.73 40.57 -17.37
CA GLY A 624 8.94 41.74 -16.99
C GLY A 624 9.46 42.44 -15.74
N GLU A 625 8.81 43.54 -15.38
CA GLU A 625 9.02 44.24 -14.11
C GLU A 625 7.96 43.80 -13.10
N TYR A 626 8.39 43.51 -11.87
CA TYR A 626 7.55 42.97 -10.82
C TYR A 626 7.79 43.68 -9.49
N THR A 627 6.80 43.63 -8.60
CA THR A 627 6.93 44.08 -7.22
C THR A 627 6.81 42.88 -6.29
N LEU A 628 7.90 42.53 -5.61
CA LEU A 628 7.93 41.55 -4.52
C LEU A 628 7.58 42.25 -3.21
N VAL A 629 6.56 41.77 -2.52
CA VAL A 629 6.11 42.26 -1.21
C VAL A 629 6.16 41.11 -0.22
N LEU A 630 6.89 41.30 0.88
CA LEU A 630 6.85 40.44 2.06
C LEU A 630 5.91 41.07 3.08
N ARG A 631 5.08 40.28 3.76
CA ARG A 631 4.19 40.75 4.84
C ARG A 631 4.24 39.81 6.04
N THR A 632 4.07 40.31 7.26
CA THR A 632 3.99 39.48 8.49
C THR A 632 2.77 39.84 9.32
N ASN A 633 2.15 38.86 10.00
CA ASN A 633 0.89 39.00 10.76
C ASN A 633 -0.16 39.91 10.07
N TRP A 634 -0.30 39.77 8.75
CA TRP A 634 -1.08 40.71 7.94
C TRP A 634 -2.58 40.69 8.26
N GLN A 635 -3.06 39.55 8.74
CA GLN A 635 -4.45 39.35 9.18
C GLN A 635 -4.78 40.07 10.51
N GLN A 636 -3.80 40.74 11.12
CA GLN A 636 -3.92 41.47 12.39
C GLN A 636 -4.39 40.57 13.54
N ALA A 637 -3.98 39.31 13.52
CA ALA A 637 -4.34 38.35 14.54
C ALA A 637 -3.66 38.73 15.86
N PRO A 638 -4.34 38.53 17.00
CA PRO A 638 -3.70 38.66 18.29
C PRO A 638 -2.71 37.51 18.50
N ASP A 639 -1.72 37.76 19.35
CA ASP A 639 -0.83 36.74 19.87
C ASP A 639 -1.60 35.72 20.75
N ALA A 640 -0.92 34.66 21.19
CA ALA A 640 -1.49 33.56 21.97
C ALA A 640 -2.06 33.96 23.35
N LEU A 641 -1.80 35.18 23.82
CA LEU A 641 -2.39 35.75 25.05
C LEU A 641 -3.53 36.75 24.74
N GLY A 642 -3.89 36.93 23.47
CA GLY A 642 -4.92 37.85 23.02
C GLY A 642 -4.43 39.29 22.83
N ARG A 643 -3.12 39.53 22.77
CA ARG A 643 -2.53 40.87 22.59
C ARG A 643 -2.38 41.17 21.10
N HIS A 644 -2.83 42.35 20.68
CA HIS A 644 -2.68 42.83 19.31
C HIS A 644 -1.39 43.64 19.16
N GLU A 645 -0.87 43.72 17.94
CA GLU A 645 0.27 44.60 17.66
C GLU A 645 -0.09 46.08 17.78
N GLN A 646 0.92 46.90 18.05
CA GLN A 646 0.81 48.35 18.19
C GLN A 646 0.54 49.05 16.85
N ASP A 647 1.27 48.64 15.83
CA ASP A 647 1.25 49.18 14.48
C ASP A 647 1.25 47.99 13.51
N TYR A 648 0.39 48.05 12.50
CA TYR A 648 0.36 47.06 11.41
C TYR A 648 0.86 47.68 10.10
N THR A 649 1.14 48.99 10.09
CA THR A 649 1.50 49.75 8.88
C THR A 649 2.99 49.64 8.53
N ASN A 650 3.75 48.89 9.31
CA ASN A 650 5.18 48.58 9.17
C ASN A 650 5.44 47.07 9.01
N ASN A 651 4.39 46.26 8.91
CA ASN A 651 4.45 44.79 8.78
C ASN A 651 4.82 44.32 7.36
N TYR A 652 5.56 45.11 6.59
CA TYR A 652 5.92 44.80 5.21
C TYR A 652 7.36 45.16 4.88
N ALA A 653 7.89 44.50 3.86
CA ALA A 653 9.08 44.90 3.11
C ALA A 653 8.81 44.72 1.62
N GLN A 654 9.43 45.51 0.73
CA GLN A 654 9.20 45.38 -0.71
C GLN A 654 10.46 45.58 -1.56
N LEU A 655 10.51 44.92 -2.71
CA LEU A 655 11.50 45.11 -3.76
C LEU A 655 10.82 45.19 -5.12
N CYS A 656 11.31 46.06 -5.99
CA CYS A 656 10.94 46.03 -7.39
C CYS A 656 12.07 45.35 -8.15
N ILE A 657 11.73 44.32 -8.91
CA ILE A 657 12.70 43.51 -9.64
C ILE A 657 12.34 43.48 -11.13
N GLU A 658 13.35 43.48 -11.98
CA GLU A 658 13.20 43.17 -13.41
C GLU A 658 13.73 41.76 -13.66
N ILE A 659 12.88 40.90 -14.21
CA ILE A 659 13.24 39.55 -14.66
C ILE A 659 13.44 39.59 -16.18
N THR A 660 14.59 39.10 -16.63
CA THR A 660 14.88 38.92 -18.06
C THR A 660 15.20 37.46 -18.34
N ARG A 661 14.96 37.00 -19.58
CA ARG A 661 15.24 35.62 -20.00
C ARG A 661 16.13 35.59 -21.22
N ASP A 662 16.99 34.59 -21.30
CA ASP A 662 17.84 34.36 -22.47
C ASP A 662 17.15 33.50 -23.55
N GLN A 663 17.87 33.15 -24.62
CA GLN A 663 17.35 32.35 -25.74
C GLN A 663 16.99 30.90 -25.40
N ASN A 664 17.46 30.39 -24.25
CA ASN A 664 17.16 29.06 -23.73
C ASN A 664 16.17 29.13 -22.55
N ASP A 665 15.51 30.27 -22.37
CA ASP A 665 14.57 30.54 -21.30
C ASP A 665 15.18 30.54 -19.89
N VAL A 666 16.49 30.77 -19.77
CA VAL A 666 17.16 30.88 -18.46
C VAL A 666 16.92 32.29 -17.91
N PRO A 667 16.36 32.44 -16.69
CA PRO A 667 16.08 33.75 -16.11
C PRO A 667 17.34 34.40 -15.51
N SER A 668 17.33 35.74 -15.48
CA SER A 668 18.22 36.58 -14.68
C SER A 668 17.44 37.76 -14.11
N PHE A 669 17.91 38.36 -13.01
CA PHE A 669 17.18 39.44 -12.33
C PHE A 669 18.05 40.65 -12.01
N SER A 670 17.41 41.80 -11.84
CA SER A 670 18.04 42.99 -11.25
C SER A 670 17.06 43.73 -10.33
N VAL A 671 17.58 44.33 -9.25
CA VAL A 671 16.77 45.15 -8.32
C VAL A 671 16.69 46.58 -8.84
N LEU A 672 15.47 47.10 -8.97
CA LEU A 672 15.19 48.43 -9.48
C LEU A 672 15.33 49.47 -8.36
N GLN A 673 16.00 50.58 -8.67
CA GLN A 673 16.27 51.67 -7.72
C GLN A 673 15.03 52.51 -7.37
N ASN A 674 14.02 52.52 -8.23
CA ASN A 674 12.77 53.23 -8.00
C ASN A 674 11.67 52.20 -7.77
N CYS A 675 11.31 51.99 -6.51
CA CYS A 675 10.22 51.10 -6.15
C CYS A 675 9.15 51.89 -5.39
N PRO A 676 8.10 52.39 -6.09
CA PRO A 676 6.99 53.05 -5.41
C PRO A 676 6.30 52.05 -4.47
N THR A 677 5.71 52.56 -3.39
CA THR A 677 4.85 51.78 -2.50
C THR A 677 3.80 51.05 -3.32
N TRP A 678 3.76 49.72 -3.20
CA TRP A 678 2.73 48.91 -3.84
C TRP A 678 1.35 49.26 -3.27
N THR A 679 0.36 49.34 -4.16
CA THR A 679 -1.04 49.54 -3.81
C THR A 679 -1.86 48.41 -4.42
N ASP A 680 -2.88 47.95 -3.70
CA ASP A 680 -3.82 46.97 -4.22
C ASP A 680 -4.65 47.51 -5.39
N CYS A 681 -5.49 46.67 -6.02
CA CYS A 681 -6.28 47.11 -7.18
C CYS A 681 -7.30 48.23 -6.85
N ALA A 682 -7.58 48.48 -5.56
CA ALA A 682 -8.43 49.57 -5.08
C ALA A 682 -7.62 50.86 -4.78
N GLY A 683 -6.30 50.84 -4.96
CA GLY A 683 -5.39 51.95 -4.70
C GLY A 683 -5.03 52.12 -3.22
N ILE A 684 -5.25 51.11 -2.39
CA ILE A 684 -4.88 51.10 -0.97
C ILE A 684 -3.44 50.57 -0.84
N PRO A 685 -2.50 51.34 -0.24
CA PRO A 685 -1.15 50.86 0.04
C PRO A 685 -1.17 49.52 0.78
N TYR A 686 -0.51 48.52 0.19
CA TYR A 686 -0.45 47.15 0.72
C TYR A 686 -1.79 46.46 1.00
N GLY A 687 -2.91 46.95 0.46
CA GLY A 687 -4.25 46.39 0.71
C GLY A 687 -4.47 44.97 0.15
N ASP A 688 -5.63 44.38 0.46
CA ASP A 688 -5.97 43.00 0.07
C ASP A 688 -6.95 42.91 -1.12
N SER A 689 -7.34 44.02 -1.73
CA SER A 689 -8.24 43.98 -2.89
C SER A 689 -7.53 43.38 -4.09
N ARG A 690 -8.07 42.28 -4.64
CA ARG A 690 -7.52 41.59 -5.83
C ARG A 690 -8.53 41.60 -6.98
N TYR A 691 -8.03 41.50 -8.21
CA TYR A 691 -8.89 41.19 -9.35
C TYR A 691 -9.41 39.75 -9.25
N ASP A 692 -10.71 39.56 -9.45
CA ASP A 692 -11.30 38.24 -9.60
C ASP A 692 -11.02 37.64 -10.99
N CYS A 693 -11.41 36.39 -11.23
CA CYS A 693 -11.12 35.70 -12.50
C CYS A 693 -11.80 36.35 -13.74
N THR A 694 -12.74 37.27 -13.52
CA THR A 694 -13.40 38.07 -14.59
C THR A 694 -12.73 39.43 -14.82
N GLY A 695 -11.72 39.78 -14.03
CA GLY A 695 -11.02 41.06 -14.06
C GLY A 695 -11.72 42.16 -13.24
N THR A 696 -12.56 41.81 -12.26
CA THR A 696 -13.23 42.77 -11.38
C THR A 696 -12.45 42.92 -10.07
N CYS A 697 -11.98 44.13 -9.75
CA CYS A 697 -11.30 44.40 -8.48
C CYS A 697 -12.26 44.25 -7.29
N GLY A 698 -11.88 43.44 -6.30
CA GLY A 698 -12.74 43.05 -5.19
C GLY A 698 -13.99 42.24 -5.62
N GLY A 699 -13.93 41.61 -6.79
CA GLY A 699 -14.99 40.74 -7.29
C GLY A 699 -15.12 39.46 -6.46
N ILE A 700 -16.30 38.84 -6.52
CA ILE A 700 -16.63 37.63 -5.75
C ILE A 700 -16.57 36.35 -6.60
N THR A 701 -16.30 36.47 -7.90
CA THR A 701 -16.28 35.33 -8.83
C THR A 701 -15.01 34.51 -8.62
N GLN A 702 -15.13 33.24 -8.26
CA GLN A 702 -13.98 32.40 -7.95
C GLN A 702 -13.56 31.56 -9.15
N THR A 703 -12.26 31.41 -9.36
CA THR A 703 -11.73 30.41 -10.30
C THR A 703 -12.12 29.01 -9.82
N GLY A 704 -12.72 28.21 -10.69
CA GLY A 704 -13.22 26.86 -10.40
C GLY A 704 -14.67 26.77 -9.90
N ASP A 705 -15.38 27.88 -9.69
CA ASP A 705 -16.83 27.90 -9.41
C ASP A 705 -17.61 27.94 -10.74
N LEU A 706 -18.08 26.77 -11.20
CA LEU A 706 -18.71 26.63 -12.51
C LEU A 706 -20.21 26.91 -12.45
N ASN A 707 -20.83 26.60 -11.31
CA ASN A 707 -22.27 26.72 -11.14
C ASN A 707 -22.72 28.14 -10.68
N SER A 708 -21.76 29.01 -10.36
CA SER A 708 -21.93 30.42 -9.96
C SER A 708 -22.70 30.62 -8.64
N ASP A 709 -22.55 29.71 -7.68
CA ASP A 709 -23.12 29.83 -6.34
C ASP A 709 -22.15 30.44 -5.30
N ALA A 710 -20.94 30.82 -5.74
CA ALA A 710 -19.85 31.35 -4.93
C ALA A 710 -19.25 30.34 -3.93
N GLN A 711 -19.48 29.04 -4.14
CA GLN A 711 -18.79 27.95 -3.47
C GLN A 711 -17.87 27.25 -4.48
N ARG A 712 -16.85 26.56 -3.98
CA ARG A 712 -16.01 25.64 -4.76
C ARG A 712 -16.15 24.28 -4.12
N ASP A 713 -16.92 23.39 -4.72
CA ASP A 713 -17.27 22.12 -4.09
C ASP A 713 -17.33 20.95 -5.09
N ALA A 714 -17.77 19.79 -4.60
CA ALA A 714 -17.89 18.59 -5.42
C ALA A 714 -18.86 18.76 -6.61
N ALA A 715 -19.85 19.65 -6.53
CA ALA A 715 -20.77 19.91 -7.64
C ALA A 715 -20.03 20.56 -8.83
N ASP A 716 -19.09 21.45 -8.56
CA ASP A 716 -18.26 22.07 -9.59
C ASP A 716 -17.30 21.07 -10.24
N ALA A 717 -16.68 20.20 -9.44
CA ALA A 717 -15.82 19.13 -9.97
C ALA A 717 -16.61 18.14 -10.85
N ILE A 718 -17.86 17.84 -10.48
CA ILE A 718 -18.78 17.06 -11.32
C ILE A 718 -19.14 17.83 -12.60
N GLU A 719 -19.27 19.16 -12.53
CA GLU A 719 -19.53 20.01 -13.69
C GLU A 719 -18.35 20.03 -14.67
N TYR A 720 -17.10 19.97 -14.19
CA TYR A 720 -15.94 19.71 -15.06
C TYR A 720 -16.08 18.39 -15.80
N VAL A 721 -16.32 17.28 -15.10
CA VAL A 721 -16.40 15.95 -15.74
C VAL A 721 -17.54 15.88 -16.75
N THR A 722 -18.71 16.40 -16.41
CA THR A 722 -19.87 16.42 -17.31
C THR A 722 -19.67 17.39 -18.48
N GLY A 723 -19.06 18.55 -18.24
CA GLY A 723 -18.71 19.54 -19.26
C GLY A 723 -17.67 19.04 -20.26
N ILE A 724 -16.66 18.28 -19.81
CA ILE A 724 -15.67 17.62 -20.68
C ILE A 724 -16.34 16.56 -21.55
N LEU A 725 -17.18 15.70 -20.95
CA LEU A 725 -17.94 14.67 -21.69
C LEU A 725 -18.93 15.26 -22.71
N GLY A 726 -19.49 16.45 -22.44
CA GLY A 726 -20.38 17.20 -23.31
C GLY A 726 -19.69 18.13 -24.32
N ASN A 727 -18.40 18.42 -24.10
CA ASN A 727 -17.65 19.49 -24.76
C ASN A 727 -18.34 20.87 -24.61
N ASP A 728 -18.82 21.16 -23.39
CA ASP A 728 -19.60 22.34 -23.02
C ASP A 728 -18.80 23.38 -22.21
N VAL A 729 -17.53 23.10 -21.90
CA VAL A 729 -16.65 23.99 -21.13
C VAL A 729 -15.39 24.33 -21.94
N SER A 730 -14.82 25.52 -21.73
CA SER A 730 -13.64 26.01 -22.46
C SER A 730 -12.67 26.73 -21.54
N ALA A 731 -11.37 26.68 -21.85
CA ALA A 731 -10.32 27.32 -21.08
C ALA A 731 -10.49 28.85 -20.98
N SER A 732 -10.37 29.37 -19.76
CA SER A 732 -10.43 30.79 -19.39
C SER A 732 -9.79 30.97 -18.01
N ALA A 733 -9.52 32.21 -17.60
CA ALA A 733 -8.98 32.47 -16.26
C ALA A 733 -9.86 31.96 -15.08
N CYS A 734 -11.15 31.69 -15.34
CA CYS A 734 -12.06 31.12 -14.34
C CYS A 734 -12.16 29.60 -14.40
N THR A 735 -11.77 28.97 -15.50
CA THR A 735 -12.02 27.54 -15.76
C THR A 735 -10.76 26.71 -16.01
N ASP A 736 -9.63 27.34 -16.33
CA ASP A 736 -8.34 26.69 -16.56
C ASP A 736 -7.50 26.81 -15.28
N LEU A 737 -7.51 25.73 -14.48
CA LEU A 737 -6.98 25.75 -13.11
C LEU A 737 -5.48 25.53 -13.07
N ASN A 738 -4.88 24.91 -14.09
CA ASN A 738 -3.43 24.77 -14.21
C ASN A 738 -2.80 25.79 -15.18
N GLY A 739 -3.61 26.54 -15.93
CA GLY A 739 -3.16 27.60 -16.83
C GLY A 739 -2.50 27.09 -18.11
N ASP A 740 -2.75 25.83 -18.50
CA ASP A 740 -2.13 25.22 -19.69
C ASP A 740 -2.90 25.49 -21.00
N GLY A 741 -4.08 26.11 -20.90
CA GLY A 741 -4.95 26.45 -22.01
C GLY A 741 -5.84 25.31 -22.50
N LEU A 742 -5.87 24.17 -21.82
CA LEU A 742 -6.73 23.02 -22.05
C LEU A 742 -7.73 22.88 -20.89
N ILE A 743 -8.78 22.08 -21.10
CA ILE A 743 -9.63 21.63 -20.00
C ILE A 743 -9.63 20.11 -20.02
N THR A 744 -9.16 19.50 -18.95
CA THR A 744 -9.02 18.05 -18.79
C THR A 744 -9.46 17.61 -17.41
N VAL A 745 -9.40 16.30 -17.13
CA VAL A 745 -9.59 15.77 -15.78
C VAL A 745 -8.67 16.41 -14.72
N THR A 746 -7.54 16.99 -15.11
CA THR A 746 -6.62 17.71 -14.20
C THR A 746 -7.30 18.90 -13.54
N ASP A 747 -8.10 19.70 -14.26
CA ASP A 747 -8.81 20.84 -13.68
C ASP A 747 -9.83 20.38 -12.63
N GLY A 748 -10.58 19.32 -12.93
CA GLY A 748 -11.51 18.71 -11.99
C GLY A 748 -10.80 18.12 -10.76
N ALA A 749 -9.61 17.54 -10.94
CA ALA A 749 -8.80 16.98 -9.86
C ALA A 749 -8.19 18.06 -8.95
N LEU A 750 -7.72 19.18 -9.52
CA LEU A 750 -7.23 20.33 -8.75
C LEU A 750 -8.34 20.93 -7.89
N LEU A 751 -9.55 21.04 -8.44
CA LEU A 751 -10.71 21.50 -7.69
C LEU A 751 -11.11 20.53 -6.57
N ALA A 752 -11.10 19.22 -6.86
CA ALA A 752 -11.32 18.18 -5.86
C ALA A 752 -10.28 18.25 -4.73
N ASN A 753 -9.00 18.45 -5.06
CA ASN A 753 -7.95 18.63 -4.08
C ASN A 753 -8.16 19.88 -3.22
N CYS A 754 -8.57 21.00 -3.83
CA CYS A 754 -8.87 22.25 -3.14
C CYS A 754 -9.94 22.09 -2.06
N TYR A 755 -11.16 21.65 -2.39
CA TYR A 755 -12.24 21.60 -1.40
C TYR A 755 -12.07 20.48 -0.37
N ASN A 756 -11.49 19.33 -0.74
CA ASN A 756 -11.25 18.26 0.24
C ASN A 756 -10.24 18.70 1.30
N THR A 757 -9.22 19.47 0.90
CA THR A 757 -8.24 20.02 1.84
C THR A 757 -8.84 21.18 2.65
N GLN A 758 -9.70 21.98 2.02
CA GLN A 758 -10.42 23.06 2.70
C GLN A 758 -11.39 22.53 3.78
N ASP A 759 -12.19 21.49 3.48
CA ASP A 759 -13.11 20.86 4.43
C ASP A 759 -12.38 20.18 5.61
N ALA A 760 -11.18 19.65 5.38
CA ALA A 760 -10.32 19.13 6.45
C ALA A 760 -9.79 20.25 7.35
N HIS A 761 -9.45 21.41 6.77
CA HIS A 761 -8.89 22.55 7.48
C HIS A 761 -9.96 23.40 8.21
N ASP A 762 -11.16 23.56 7.64
CA ASP A 762 -12.29 24.32 8.24
C ASP A 762 -12.87 23.65 9.51
N GLN A 763 -12.53 22.38 9.75
CA GLN A 763 -12.87 21.67 10.99
C GLN A 763 -11.92 22.02 12.15
N SER A 764 -10.84 22.76 11.90
CA SER A 764 -9.88 23.16 12.91
C SER A 764 -10.09 24.62 13.33
N PRO A 765 -10.09 24.94 14.64
CA PRO A 765 -10.40 26.28 15.16
C PRO A 765 -9.21 27.24 15.02
N HIS A 766 -8.60 27.34 13.84
CA HIS A 766 -7.42 28.18 13.62
C HIS A 766 -7.77 29.68 13.61
N VAL A 767 -6.86 30.51 14.11
CA VAL A 767 -7.02 31.98 14.19
C VAL A 767 -6.59 32.65 12.87
N LEU A 768 -5.86 31.93 12.02
CA LEU A 768 -5.28 32.42 10.76
C LEU A 768 -5.70 31.48 9.62
N HIS A 769 -6.38 32.02 8.60
CA HIS A 769 -6.87 31.26 7.45
C HIS A 769 -6.00 31.56 6.23
N TYR A 770 -5.12 30.64 5.84
CA TYR A 770 -4.40 30.70 4.57
C TYR A 770 -4.54 29.35 3.86
N HIS A 771 -5.03 29.34 2.62
CA HIS A 771 -5.35 28.12 1.87
C HIS A 771 -4.67 28.11 0.49
N PRO A 772 -3.39 27.70 0.41
CA PRO A 772 -2.65 27.68 -0.86
C PRO A 772 -3.21 26.68 -1.88
N TRP A 773 -3.98 25.67 -1.45
CA TRP A 773 -4.48 24.60 -2.33
C TRP A 773 -5.49 25.07 -3.40
N CYS A 774 -6.11 26.22 -3.15
CA CYS A 774 -7.13 26.81 -4.00
C CYS A 774 -6.67 28.10 -4.71
N ASP A 775 -5.38 28.40 -4.64
CA ASP A 775 -4.75 29.52 -5.33
C ASP A 775 -4.31 29.09 -6.74
N TYR A 776 -5.10 29.45 -7.74
CA TYR A 776 -4.88 29.10 -9.15
C TYR A 776 -4.19 30.24 -9.93
N PRO A 777 -3.44 29.93 -11.01
CA PRO A 777 -3.22 28.60 -11.58
C PRO A 777 -2.21 27.75 -10.79
N ARG A 778 -2.53 26.46 -10.61
CA ARG A 778 -1.74 25.45 -9.89
C ARG A 778 -1.72 24.14 -10.66
N GLY A 779 -0.64 23.38 -10.55
CA GLY A 779 -0.47 22.10 -11.22
C GLY A 779 0.73 22.12 -12.18
N TRP A 780 1.38 20.97 -12.35
CA TRP A 780 2.50 20.81 -13.28
C TRP A 780 2.52 19.37 -13.84
N LEU A 781 3.32 19.16 -14.89
CA LEU A 781 3.62 17.82 -15.38
C LEU A 781 4.71 17.18 -14.49
N SER A 782 4.31 16.21 -13.66
CA SER A 782 5.24 15.35 -12.94
C SER A 782 5.96 14.43 -13.93
N THR A 783 7.26 14.66 -14.11
CA THR A 783 8.11 13.83 -14.98
C THR A 783 8.71 12.62 -14.27
N LEU A 784 8.55 12.54 -12.96
CA LEU A 784 8.95 11.39 -12.14
C LEU A 784 7.85 10.32 -12.13
N ASP A 785 6.59 10.74 -12.29
CA ASP A 785 5.44 9.86 -12.28
C ASP A 785 5.11 9.38 -13.68
N THR A 786 4.83 8.08 -13.82
CA THR A 786 4.46 7.50 -15.11
C THR A 786 3.39 6.44 -14.96
N ALA A 787 2.41 6.46 -15.88
CA ALA A 787 1.36 5.46 -15.97
C ALA A 787 1.22 4.88 -17.38
N TRP A 788 0.74 3.64 -17.46
CA TRP A 788 0.43 2.95 -18.71
C TRP A 788 -1.02 2.45 -18.67
N LEU A 789 -1.78 2.75 -19.71
CA LEU A 789 -3.06 2.11 -19.98
C LEU A 789 -2.89 1.00 -21.02
N SER A 790 -3.66 -0.08 -20.86
CA SER A 790 -3.72 -1.18 -21.85
C SER A 790 -5.10 -1.82 -21.89
N LEU A 791 -5.41 -2.50 -22.99
CA LEU A 791 -6.67 -3.21 -23.19
C LEU A 791 -6.54 -4.71 -22.89
N GLY A 792 -7.58 -5.30 -22.29
CA GLY A 792 -7.66 -6.74 -22.03
C GLY A 792 -9.09 -7.25 -21.90
N ASN A 793 -9.23 -8.55 -21.64
CA ASN A 793 -10.51 -9.22 -21.34
C ASN A 793 -11.69 -8.88 -22.28
N PHE A 794 -11.43 -8.76 -23.58
CA PHE A 794 -12.51 -8.49 -24.54
C PHE A 794 -13.49 -9.68 -24.62
N ASP A 795 -14.75 -9.44 -24.28
CA ASP A 795 -15.86 -10.37 -24.44
C ASP A 795 -16.88 -9.83 -25.45
N PRO A 796 -16.91 -10.36 -26.69
CA PRO A 796 -17.84 -9.92 -27.70
C PRO A 796 -19.30 -10.30 -27.43
N VAL A 797 -19.54 -11.27 -26.52
CA VAL A 797 -20.87 -11.78 -26.20
C VAL A 797 -21.49 -11.02 -25.05
N GLY A 798 -20.76 -10.86 -23.94
CA GLY A 798 -21.11 -9.96 -22.85
C GLY A 798 -21.03 -8.48 -23.23
N LYS A 799 -20.46 -8.18 -24.40
CA LYS A 799 -20.18 -6.85 -24.93
C LYS A 799 -19.34 -6.00 -23.99
N THR A 800 -18.24 -6.56 -23.50
CA THR A 800 -17.34 -5.88 -22.57
C THR A 800 -15.89 -5.90 -23.05
N VAL A 801 -15.12 -4.93 -22.58
CA VAL A 801 -13.66 -4.88 -22.67
C VAL A 801 -13.13 -4.20 -21.42
N ASP A 802 -12.02 -4.69 -20.87
CA ASP A 802 -11.42 -4.12 -19.67
C ASP A 802 -10.22 -3.24 -20.04
N ILE A 803 -10.06 -2.15 -19.30
CA ILE A 803 -8.89 -1.28 -19.31
C ILE A 803 -8.06 -1.63 -18.09
N PHE A 804 -6.74 -1.69 -18.26
CA PHE A 804 -5.78 -1.94 -17.20
C PHE A 804 -4.88 -0.74 -16.99
N LEU A 805 -4.52 -0.46 -15.74
CA LEU A 805 -3.58 0.58 -15.32
C LEU A 805 -2.32 -0.05 -14.74
N LYS A 806 -1.16 0.49 -15.09
CA LYS A 806 0.10 0.28 -14.39
C LYS A 806 0.67 1.64 -13.99
N ASN A 807 0.90 1.86 -12.70
CA ASN A 807 1.32 3.15 -12.11
C ASN A 807 2.34 2.88 -10.98
N PRO A 808 3.60 2.59 -11.31
CA PRO A 808 4.60 2.20 -10.32
C PRO A 808 5.07 3.35 -9.41
N ASN A 809 4.98 4.59 -9.88
CA ASN A 809 5.65 5.73 -9.25
C ASN A 809 4.69 6.62 -8.45
N SER A 810 3.38 6.58 -8.75
CA SER A 810 2.39 7.42 -8.09
C SER A 810 1.03 6.74 -8.04
N ARG A 811 0.22 7.10 -7.03
CA ARG A 811 -1.22 6.81 -7.08
C ARG A 811 -1.86 7.66 -8.16
N VAL A 812 -3.06 7.27 -8.56
CA VAL A 812 -3.83 7.99 -9.59
C VAL A 812 -5.13 8.49 -8.98
N LEU A 813 -5.34 9.80 -9.01
CA LEU A 813 -6.55 10.48 -8.52
C LEU A 813 -7.61 10.63 -9.63
N GLY A 814 -7.17 10.76 -10.87
CA GLY A 814 -8.06 10.88 -12.03
C GLY A 814 -7.38 10.47 -13.34
N TYR A 815 -8.20 10.13 -14.33
CA TYR A 815 -7.74 9.75 -15.66
C TYR A 815 -8.79 10.09 -16.72
N GLU A 816 -8.35 10.44 -17.92
CA GLU A 816 -9.19 10.73 -19.08
C GLU A 816 -8.60 10.10 -20.34
N PHE A 817 -9.39 9.29 -21.04
CA PHE A 817 -9.00 8.68 -22.31
C PHE A 817 -10.17 8.46 -23.25
N ASP A 818 -9.86 8.32 -24.54
CA ASP A 818 -10.80 8.02 -25.62
C ASP A 818 -10.56 6.64 -26.20
N LEU A 819 -11.65 5.94 -26.52
CA LEU A 819 -11.63 4.67 -27.23
C LEU A 819 -12.00 4.83 -28.71
N SER A 820 -11.55 3.90 -29.54
CA SER A 820 -12.00 3.75 -30.92
C SER A 820 -12.40 2.30 -31.21
N GLY A 821 -13.17 2.09 -32.28
CA GLY A 821 -13.67 0.75 -32.65
C GLY A 821 -14.92 0.28 -31.92
N LEU A 822 -15.43 1.07 -30.97
CA LEU A 822 -16.68 0.82 -30.26
C LEU A 822 -17.42 2.12 -29.92
N THR A 823 -18.67 2.00 -29.49
CA THR A 823 -19.43 3.06 -28.80
C THR A 823 -19.85 2.58 -27.42
N ILE A 824 -19.75 3.43 -26.41
CA ILE A 824 -19.92 3.07 -25.00
C ILE A 824 -21.41 2.99 -24.64
N GLN A 825 -21.80 1.94 -23.92
CA GLN A 825 -23.09 1.82 -23.24
C GLN A 825 -23.01 2.33 -21.80
N SER A 826 -22.03 1.83 -21.06
CA SER A 826 -21.76 2.19 -19.66
C SER A 826 -20.35 1.77 -19.29
N VAL A 827 -19.86 2.25 -18.15
CA VAL A 827 -18.56 1.91 -17.57
C VAL A 827 -18.74 1.46 -16.13
N GLU A 828 -17.98 0.45 -15.73
CA GLU A 828 -17.93 -0.09 -14.38
C GLU A 828 -16.52 0.12 -13.82
N ASN A 829 -16.41 0.58 -12.58
CA ASN A 829 -15.12 0.74 -11.91
C ASN A 829 -14.60 -0.63 -11.43
N LEU A 830 -13.37 -1.01 -11.82
CA LEU A 830 -12.70 -2.22 -11.37
C LEU A 830 -11.45 -1.95 -10.51
N SER A 831 -11.10 -0.67 -10.35
CA SER A 831 -9.84 -0.26 -9.74
C SER A 831 -9.78 -0.57 -8.23
N PRO A 832 -8.65 -1.10 -7.73
CA PRO A 832 -8.39 -1.26 -6.31
C PRO A 832 -7.98 0.10 -5.71
N ASN A 833 -8.87 0.69 -4.90
CA ASN A 833 -8.74 2.07 -4.43
C ASN A 833 -8.72 2.11 -2.92
N VAL A 834 -8.05 3.10 -2.33
CA VAL A 834 -7.89 3.22 -0.87
C VAL A 834 -9.24 3.18 -0.13
N MET A 835 -10.26 3.87 -0.64
CA MET A 835 -11.60 3.86 -0.05
C MET A 835 -12.69 3.25 -0.95
N ASN A 836 -12.34 2.66 -2.11
CA ASN A 836 -13.30 2.13 -3.11
C ASN A 836 -14.34 3.15 -3.62
N GLU A 837 -13.99 4.44 -3.69
CA GLU A 837 -14.96 5.53 -3.96
C GLU A 837 -14.70 6.34 -5.25
N MET A 838 -13.75 5.92 -6.11
CA MET A 838 -13.52 6.62 -7.38
C MET A 838 -14.71 6.49 -8.33
N ALA A 839 -15.19 7.63 -8.85
CA ALA A 839 -16.28 7.69 -9.80
C ALA A 839 -15.77 7.55 -11.23
N VAL A 840 -16.44 6.72 -12.05
CA VAL A 840 -16.10 6.52 -13.46
C VAL A 840 -17.30 6.90 -14.32
N SER A 841 -17.08 7.79 -15.28
CA SER A 841 -18.11 8.45 -16.07
C SER A 841 -17.86 8.28 -17.57
N SER A 842 -18.95 8.18 -18.33
CA SER A 842 -18.94 8.16 -19.80
C SER A 842 -20.31 8.59 -20.34
N SER A 843 -20.36 8.99 -21.61
CA SER A 843 -21.61 9.32 -22.31
C SER A 843 -22.14 8.13 -23.12
N LEU A 844 -23.45 7.87 -23.05
CA LEU A 844 -24.11 6.83 -23.85
C LEU A 844 -23.92 7.11 -25.36
N GLY A 845 -23.31 6.18 -26.07
CA GLY A 845 -22.94 6.29 -27.48
C GLY A 845 -21.66 7.08 -27.76
N GLY A 846 -21.00 7.61 -26.72
CA GLY A 846 -19.70 8.27 -26.80
C GLY A 846 -18.54 7.29 -26.78
N THR A 847 -17.32 7.83 -26.72
CA THR A 847 -16.05 7.08 -26.68
C THR A 847 -15.13 7.45 -25.53
N LYS A 848 -15.41 8.56 -24.85
CA LYS A 848 -14.59 9.10 -23.77
C LYS A 848 -14.96 8.48 -22.43
N VAL A 849 -13.95 8.19 -21.63
CA VAL A 849 -14.07 7.72 -20.24
C VAL A 849 -13.28 8.65 -19.35
N ILE A 850 -13.91 9.09 -18.25
CA ILE A 850 -13.26 9.90 -17.22
C ILE A 850 -13.44 9.20 -15.88
N GLY A 851 -12.34 8.93 -15.18
CA GLY A 851 -12.35 8.56 -13.77
C GLY A 851 -11.86 9.74 -12.94
N LEU A 852 -12.57 10.08 -11.87
CA LEU A 852 -12.14 11.10 -10.92
C LEU A 852 -12.62 10.74 -9.52
N SER A 853 -11.75 10.90 -8.53
CA SER A 853 -12.16 10.89 -7.13
C SER A 853 -12.63 12.28 -6.70
N TYR A 854 -13.84 12.37 -6.16
CA TYR A 854 -14.39 13.60 -5.59
C TYR A 854 -14.12 13.72 -4.09
N ILE A 855 -13.47 12.73 -3.50
CA ILE A 855 -13.02 12.72 -2.11
C ILE A 855 -11.54 12.33 -2.09
N ASP A 856 -10.92 12.37 -0.91
CA ASP A 856 -9.53 11.97 -0.72
C ASP A 856 -9.34 10.43 -0.82
N SER A 857 -9.49 9.90 -2.04
CA SER A 857 -9.29 8.50 -2.41
C SER A 857 -8.56 8.43 -3.73
N SER A 858 -7.61 7.49 -3.86
CA SER A 858 -6.82 7.30 -5.07
C SER A 858 -6.64 5.83 -5.41
N ILE A 859 -6.31 5.54 -6.67
CA ILE A 859 -5.94 4.19 -7.12
C ILE A 859 -4.53 3.90 -6.62
N VAL A 860 -4.37 2.75 -5.95
CA VAL A 860 -3.08 2.38 -5.35
C VAL A 860 -1.98 2.22 -6.41
N LYS A 861 -0.73 2.47 -6.03
CA LYS A 861 0.46 2.23 -6.88
C LYS A 861 0.51 0.74 -7.30
N SER A 862 0.98 0.45 -8.51
CA SER A 862 1.27 -0.93 -8.94
C SER A 862 2.31 -1.02 -10.04
N SER A 863 3.25 -1.95 -9.83
CA SER A 863 4.28 -2.32 -10.80
C SER A 863 3.79 -3.28 -11.90
N ALA A 864 2.63 -3.91 -11.69
CA ALA A 864 1.95 -4.79 -12.65
C ALA A 864 0.62 -4.17 -13.14
N PRO A 865 0.17 -4.47 -14.38
CA PRO A 865 -1.14 -4.03 -14.85
C PRO A 865 -2.27 -4.58 -13.96
N MET A 866 -3.06 -3.69 -13.37
CA MET A 866 -4.27 -3.99 -12.61
C MET A 866 -5.52 -3.58 -13.39
N PRO A 867 -6.69 -4.24 -13.20
CA PRO A 867 -7.94 -3.77 -13.79
C PRO A 867 -8.28 -2.35 -13.33
N LEU A 868 -8.56 -1.45 -14.26
CA LEU A 868 -8.95 -0.05 -14.02
C LEU A 868 -10.47 0.09 -14.11
N CYS A 869 -11.04 -0.22 -15.27
CA CYS A 869 -12.48 -0.16 -15.51
C CYS A 869 -12.90 -1.14 -16.59
N ARG A 870 -14.19 -1.51 -16.57
CA ARG A 870 -14.84 -2.32 -17.59
C ARG A 870 -15.77 -1.46 -18.43
N VAL A 871 -15.60 -1.51 -19.73
CA VAL A 871 -16.43 -0.79 -20.70
C VAL A 871 -17.45 -1.75 -21.29
N HIS A 872 -18.73 -1.50 -21.01
CA HIS A 872 -19.82 -2.15 -21.73
C HIS A 872 -20.08 -1.36 -23.01
N TYR A 873 -20.04 -2.01 -24.16
CA TYR A 873 -20.21 -1.32 -25.45
C TYR A 873 -21.58 -1.61 -26.10
N LEU A 874 -22.13 -0.62 -26.80
CA LEU A 874 -23.37 -0.75 -27.57
C LEU A 874 -23.14 -1.53 -28.87
N THR A 875 -22.20 -1.03 -29.68
CA THR A 875 -21.84 -1.55 -31.00
C THR A 875 -20.33 -1.45 -31.23
N LEU A 876 -19.80 -2.42 -31.97
CA LEU A 876 -18.46 -2.35 -32.55
C LEU A 876 -18.53 -1.60 -33.87
N THR A 877 -17.61 -0.67 -34.09
CA THR A 877 -17.56 0.20 -35.27
C THR A 877 -16.40 -0.12 -36.20
N ASP A 878 -15.43 -0.92 -35.74
CA ASP A 878 -14.27 -1.35 -36.52
C ASP A 878 -13.83 -2.79 -36.17
N ALA A 879 -12.85 -3.31 -36.91
CA ALA A 879 -12.22 -4.62 -36.70
C ALA A 879 -11.21 -4.63 -35.53
N GLN A 880 -10.88 -3.46 -34.99
CA GLN A 880 -10.03 -3.31 -33.82
C GLN A 880 -10.66 -2.33 -32.83
N ILE A 881 -10.49 -2.58 -31.54
CA ILE A 881 -10.79 -1.65 -30.46
C ILE A 881 -9.46 -1.10 -29.97
N CYS A 882 -9.31 0.21 -29.87
CA CYS A 882 -8.05 0.81 -29.44
C CYS A 882 -8.25 1.91 -28.41
N ILE A 883 -7.24 2.13 -27.56
CA ILE A 883 -7.10 3.38 -26.80
C ILE A 883 -6.63 4.43 -27.81
N ALA A 884 -7.55 5.30 -28.23
CA ALA A 884 -7.35 6.24 -29.32
C ALA A 884 -6.50 7.44 -28.88
N ASP A 885 -6.75 7.93 -27.68
CA ASP A 885 -6.02 9.04 -27.07
C ASP A 885 -6.11 8.96 -25.55
N ILE A 886 -5.12 9.52 -24.86
CA ILE A 886 -5.13 9.72 -23.41
C ILE A 886 -4.97 11.23 -23.24
N ALA A 887 -6.01 11.91 -22.75
CA ALA A 887 -5.94 13.35 -22.57
C ALA A 887 -5.09 13.67 -21.35
N ASP A 888 -5.32 12.94 -20.25
CA ASP A 888 -4.54 13.11 -19.03
C ASP A 888 -4.64 11.94 -18.04
N ILE A 889 -3.64 11.85 -17.16
CA ILE A 889 -3.67 11.03 -15.95
C ILE A 889 -3.08 11.88 -14.82
N VAL A 890 -3.72 11.86 -13.66
CA VAL A 890 -3.44 12.76 -12.55
C VAL A 890 -2.99 11.96 -11.32
N ASN A 891 -1.89 12.38 -10.68
CA ASN A 891 -1.43 11.76 -9.44
C ASN A 891 -2.25 12.20 -8.21
N GLU A 892 -1.91 11.69 -7.02
CA GLU A 892 -2.61 12.03 -5.77
C GLU A 892 -2.52 13.51 -5.37
N ASP A 893 -1.49 14.22 -5.82
CA ASP A 893 -1.32 15.66 -5.59
C ASP A 893 -2.06 16.53 -6.61
N ALA A 894 -2.94 15.93 -7.41
CA ALA A 894 -3.67 16.58 -8.50
C ALA A 894 -2.78 17.14 -9.64
N ASN A 895 -1.62 16.53 -9.89
CA ASN A 895 -0.71 16.91 -10.98
C ASN A 895 -0.77 15.93 -12.15
N ASN A 896 -0.61 16.44 -13.37
CA ASN A 896 -0.51 15.63 -14.58
C ASN A 896 0.74 14.73 -14.50
N ILE A 897 0.67 13.52 -15.07
CA ILE A 897 1.82 12.62 -15.13
C ILE A 897 2.14 12.18 -16.55
N ILE A 898 3.34 11.63 -16.75
CA ILE A 898 3.68 11.01 -18.04
C ILE A 898 2.80 9.78 -18.24
N HIS A 899 2.11 9.68 -19.37
CA HIS A 899 1.25 8.55 -19.68
C HIS A 899 1.61 7.89 -21.00
N HIS A 900 1.29 6.60 -21.09
CA HIS A 900 1.53 5.75 -22.24
C HIS A 900 0.32 4.82 -22.47
N GLY A 901 0.21 4.26 -23.68
CA GLY A 901 -0.87 3.32 -24.03
C GLY A 901 -1.68 3.74 -25.26
N THR A 902 -1.52 4.97 -25.74
CA THR A 902 -2.13 5.43 -26.98
C THR A 902 -1.75 4.52 -28.16
N GLY A 903 -2.76 4.00 -28.85
CA GLY A 903 -2.61 3.08 -29.96
C GLY A 903 -2.52 1.59 -29.57
N ASP A 904 -2.63 1.24 -28.29
CA ASP A 904 -2.85 -0.15 -27.90
C ASP A 904 -4.22 -0.63 -28.43
N CYS A 905 -4.26 -1.83 -29.01
CA CYS A 905 -5.41 -2.30 -29.77
C CYS A 905 -5.68 -3.81 -29.58
N LEU A 906 -6.95 -4.17 -29.46
CA LEU A 906 -7.44 -5.55 -29.53
C LEU A 906 -8.13 -5.81 -30.87
N THR A 907 -7.85 -6.96 -31.48
CA THR A 907 -8.57 -7.41 -32.68
C THR A 907 -9.93 -7.98 -32.31
N VAL A 908 -10.99 -7.54 -32.98
CA VAL A 908 -12.33 -8.11 -32.85
C VAL A 908 -12.38 -9.44 -33.62
N PRO A 909 -12.53 -10.60 -32.96
CA PRO A 909 -12.66 -11.88 -33.62
C PRO A 909 -14.01 -11.99 -34.35
N ASN A 910 -14.02 -12.71 -35.48
CA ASN A 910 -15.26 -13.02 -36.19
C ASN A 910 -16.15 -13.95 -35.33
N THR A 911 -17.46 -13.78 -35.46
CA THR A 911 -18.44 -14.63 -34.77
C THR A 911 -19.40 -15.30 -35.73
N VAL A 912 -19.88 -16.48 -35.34
CA VAL A 912 -20.99 -17.20 -36.00
C VAL A 912 -22.06 -17.58 -34.98
N VAL A 913 -23.31 -17.69 -35.43
CA VAL A 913 -24.46 -17.86 -34.54
C VAL A 913 -25.24 -19.13 -34.89
N VAL A 914 -25.51 -19.96 -33.88
CA VAL A 914 -26.24 -21.23 -34.01
C VAL A 914 -27.49 -21.20 -33.13
N ASP A 915 -28.65 -21.48 -33.72
CA ASP A 915 -29.91 -21.74 -33.04
C ASP A 915 -30.12 -23.25 -32.96
N MET A 916 -29.55 -23.88 -31.93
CA MET A 916 -29.48 -25.33 -31.81
C MET A 916 -30.59 -25.86 -30.92
N LYS A 917 -31.16 -27.03 -31.26
CA LYS A 917 -32.18 -27.69 -30.45
C LYS A 917 -31.87 -29.17 -30.27
N ALA A 918 -32.00 -29.71 -29.06
CA ALA A 918 -31.70 -31.11 -28.77
C ALA A 918 -32.55 -31.67 -27.62
N TRP A 919 -32.70 -32.99 -27.62
CA TRP A 919 -33.24 -33.73 -26.47
C TRP A 919 -32.13 -34.55 -25.80
N LEU A 920 -32.20 -34.62 -24.48
CA LEU A 920 -31.45 -35.57 -23.68
C LEU A 920 -32.39 -36.70 -23.24
N GLU A 921 -31.98 -37.94 -23.47
CA GLU A 921 -32.66 -39.10 -22.89
C GLU A 921 -32.51 -39.08 -21.35
N GLY A 922 -33.50 -39.52 -20.58
CA GLY A 922 -33.42 -39.40 -19.12
C GLY A 922 -34.40 -38.33 -18.67
N PRO A 923 -34.11 -37.02 -18.87
CA PRO A 923 -35.07 -36.02 -18.46
C PRO A 923 -36.27 -35.90 -19.40
N PHE A 924 -36.17 -36.38 -20.64
CA PHE A 924 -37.25 -36.30 -21.61
C PHE A 924 -38.49 -37.11 -21.22
N SER A 925 -39.64 -36.45 -21.19
CA SER A 925 -40.95 -37.03 -20.98
C SER A 925 -42.02 -36.28 -21.77
N ALA A 926 -42.63 -36.97 -22.75
CA ALA A 926 -43.81 -36.50 -23.48
C ALA A 926 -43.67 -35.13 -24.18
N GLY A 927 -42.51 -34.86 -24.80
CA GLY A 927 -42.29 -33.66 -25.62
C GLY A 927 -41.66 -32.48 -24.87
N GLN A 928 -41.27 -32.67 -23.60
CA GLN A 928 -40.46 -31.74 -22.82
C GLN A 928 -39.46 -32.53 -21.95
N MET A 929 -38.40 -31.86 -21.49
CA MET A 929 -37.49 -32.39 -20.47
C MET A 929 -37.92 -31.93 -19.07
N ASN A 930 -37.57 -32.70 -18.04
CA ASN A 930 -37.73 -32.27 -16.66
C ASN A 930 -36.60 -31.29 -16.27
N ASP A 931 -36.90 -30.34 -15.39
CA ASP A 931 -35.96 -29.33 -14.85
C ASP A 931 -35.67 -29.57 -13.36
N ALA A 932 -35.55 -30.83 -12.93
CA ALA A 932 -35.42 -31.16 -11.51
C ALA A 932 -34.18 -30.52 -10.87
N LEU A 933 -33.06 -30.47 -11.59
CA LEU A 933 -31.83 -29.80 -11.13
C LEU A 933 -32.06 -28.31 -10.83
N ARG A 934 -32.70 -27.59 -11.75
CA ARG A 934 -33.04 -26.17 -11.57
C ARG A 934 -34.04 -25.99 -10.42
N ALA A 935 -35.09 -26.79 -10.37
CA ALA A 935 -36.11 -26.73 -9.33
C ALA A 935 -35.54 -27.02 -7.92
N ALA A 936 -34.46 -27.81 -7.83
CA ALA A 936 -33.74 -28.11 -6.61
C ALA A 936 -32.55 -27.17 -6.35
N THR A 937 -32.36 -26.11 -7.15
CA THR A 937 -31.24 -25.15 -7.05
C THR A 937 -29.86 -25.81 -7.11
N LEU A 938 -29.73 -26.84 -7.94
CA LEU A 938 -28.49 -27.63 -8.08
C LEU A 938 -27.65 -27.24 -9.29
N LEU A 939 -28.15 -26.42 -10.22
CA LEU A 939 -27.38 -25.97 -11.37
C LEU A 939 -26.26 -25.01 -10.93
N PRO A 940 -25.00 -25.24 -11.33
CA PRO A 940 -23.91 -24.32 -11.03
C PRO A 940 -24.05 -23.02 -11.84
N SER A 941 -23.70 -21.88 -11.23
CA SER A 941 -23.70 -20.57 -11.91
C SER A 941 -22.55 -20.40 -12.90
N SER A 942 -21.50 -21.20 -12.76
CA SER A 942 -20.39 -21.33 -13.71
C SER A 942 -20.52 -22.63 -14.49
N GLU A 943 -20.09 -22.61 -15.74
CA GLU A 943 -20.09 -23.78 -16.60
C GLU A 943 -19.21 -24.92 -16.02
N PRO A 944 -19.67 -26.19 -16.06
CA PRO A 944 -18.97 -27.29 -15.41
C PRO A 944 -17.94 -28.00 -16.31
N TYR A 945 -17.89 -27.71 -17.61
CA TYR A 945 -17.12 -28.48 -18.59
C TYR A 945 -15.61 -28.32 -18.41
N THR A 946 -15.14 -27.12 -18.06
CA THR A 946 -13.71 -26.91 -17.71
C THR A 946 -13.29 -27.78 -16.51
N GLY A 947 -14.08 -27.76 -15.42
CA GLY A 947 -13.81 -28.58 -14.23
C GLY A 947 -13.94 -30.08 -14.46
N LEU A 948 -14.75 -30.50 -15.44
CA LEU A 948 -14.92 -31.89 -15.86
C LEU A 948 -13.87 -32.35 -16.91
N GLY A 949 -12.90 -31.50 -17.23
CA GLY A 949 -11.79 -31.83 -18.13
C GLY A 949 -12.15 -31.86 -19.62
N PHE A 950 -13.24 -31.21 -20.03
CA PHE A 950 -13.49 -30.97 -21.46
C PHE A 950 -12.54 -29.89 -21.99
N SER A 951 -12.02 -30.08 -23.19
CA SER A 951 -11.11 -29.12 -23.81
C SER A 951 -11.88 -28.05 -24.57
N HIS A 952 -11.72 -26.79 -24.15
CA HIS A 952 -12.21 -25.64 -24.90
C HIS A 952 -11.19 -25.23 -25.96
N VAL A 953 -11.66 -24.93 -27.18
CA VAL A 953 -10.83 -24.55 -28.33
C VAL A 953 -11.48 -23.34 -28.99
N GLY A 954 -10.72 -22.32 -29.36
CA GLY A 954 -11.21 -21.19 -30.17
C GLY A 954 -12.43 -20.48 -29.57
N GLY A 955 -12.51 -20.39 -28.24
CA GLY A 955 -13.63 -19.80 -27.50
C GLY A 955 -14.16 -20.71 -26.39
N GLY A 956 -14.90 -20.11 -25.46
CA GLY A 956 -15.54 -20.75 -24.32
C GLY A 956 -14.58 -21.18 -23.19
N GLY A 957 -15.16 -21.71 -22.11
CA GLY A 957 -14.47 -22.05 -20.86
C GLY A 957 -14.56 -20.89 -19.88
N GLY A 958 -15.16 -21.12 -18.71
CA GLY A 958 -15.37 -20.10 -17.69
C GLY A 958 -16.65 -19.26 -17.85
N GLU A 959 -17.56 -19.61 -18.74
CA GLU A 959 -18.86 -18.92 -18.84
C GLU A 959 -19.65 -18.97 -17.52
N THR A 960 -20.28 -17.85 -17.18
CA THR A 960 -21.14 -17.71 -16.00
C THR A 960 -22.51 -17.17 -16.39
N VAL A 961 -23.55 -17.58 -15.66
CA VAL A 961 -24.90 -17.01 -15.81
C VAL A 961 -25.12 -15.85 -14.84
N LEU A 962 -25.88 -14.86 -15.28
CA LEU A 962 -26.32 -13.75 -14.42
C LEU A 962 -27.38 -14.23 -13.42
N ALA A 963 -27.51 -13.48 -12.32
CA ALA A 963 -28.55 -13.72 -11.33
C ALA A 963 -29.94 -13.69 -11.98
N GLY A 964 -30.79 -14.66 -11.66
CA GLY A 964 -32.16 -14.76 -12.16
C GLY A 964 -32.36 -15.63 -13.40
N VAL A 965 -31.30 -16.03 -14.12
CA VAL A 965 -31.44 -16.91 -15.31
C VAL A 965 -32.07 -18.26 -14.94
N PHE A 966 -31.72 -18.84 -13.79
CA PHE A 966 -32.28 -20.10 -13.30
C PHE A 966 -33.65 -19.96 -12.61
N ASP A 967 -34.15 -18.73 -12.43
CA ASP A 967 -35.48 -18.48 -11.87
C ASP A 967 -36.59 -18.68 -12.90
N VAL A 968 -36.24 -18.74 -14.18
CA VAL A 968 -37.18 -18.98 -15.29
C VAL A 968 -37.82 -20.37 -15.15
N THR A 969 -39.14 -20.42 -15.31
CA THR A 969 -39.96 -21.65 -15.25
C THR A 969 -40.74 -21.87 -16.54
N GLY A 970 -41.34 -23.06 -16.72
CA GLY A 970 -42.11 -23.39 -17.92
C GLY A 970 -41.23 -23.97 -19.04
N PRO A 971 -41.64 -23.85 -20.31
CA PRO A 971 -40.88 -24.41 -21.45
C PRO A 971 -39.42 -23.92 -21.53
N ASP A 972 -39.17 -22.68 -21.12
CA ASP A 972 -37.85 -22.03 -21.20
C ASP A 972 -37.00 -22.26 -19.93
N ALA A 973 -37.49 -23.07 -18.98
CA ALA A 973 -36.72 -23.40 -17.80
C ALA A 973 -35.45 -24.17 -18.16
N VAL A 974 -34.32 -23.79 -17.57
CA VAL A 974 -33.05 -24.48 -17.79
C VAL A 974 -33.11 -25.89 -17.20
N VAL A 975 -32.72 -26.88 -18.01
CA VAL A 975 -32.58 -28.28 -17.65
C VAL A 975 -31.16 -28.54 -17.17
N ASP A 976 -30.17 -28.12 -17.97
CA ASP A 976 -28.76 -28.34 -17.70
C ASP A 976 -27.84 -27.47 -18.57
N TRP A 977 -26.54 -27.53 -18.30
CA TRP A 977 -25.47 -27.03 -19.14
C TRP A 977 -25.14 -28.02 -20.27
N VAL A 978 -24.84 -27.52 -21.46
CA VAL A 978 -24.34 -28.27 -22.63
C VAL A 978 -23.10 -27.59 -23.22
N MET A 979 -22.32 -28.30 -24.01
CA MET A 979 -21.18 -27.73 -24.73
C MET A 979 -21.36 -27.92 -26.24
N VAL A 980 -21.31 -26.81 -26.99
CA VAL A 980 -21.43 -26.78 -28.45
C VAL A 980 -20.03 -26.72 -29.05
N GLU A 981 -19.76 -27.56 -30.03
CA GLU A 981 -18.50 -27.60 -30.77
C GLU A 981 -18.75 -27.29 -32.26
N LEU A 982 -17.93 -26.40 -32.82
CA LEU A 982 -17.75 -26.27 -34.27
C LEU A 982 -16.55 -27.10 -34.69
N ARG A 983 -16.75 -27.96 -35.69
CA ARG A 983 -15.73 -28.84 -36.26
C ARG A 983 -15.50 -28.51 -37.72
N ASP A 984 -14.27 -28.65 -38.18
CA ASP A 984 -13.87 -28.32 -39.55
C ASP A 984 -14.68 -29.13 -40.58
N ALA A 985 -15.16 -28.48 -41.64
CA ALA A 985 -15.99 -29.11 -42.66
C ALA A 985 -15.30 -30.23 -43.47
N ASN A 986 -13.96 -30.17 -43.58
CA ASN A 986 -13.16 -31.11 -44.36
C ASN A 986 -12.37 -32.08 -43.47
N ALA A 987 -12.13 -31.71 -42.21
CA ALA A 987 -11.46 -32.54 -41.19
C ALA A 987 -12.31 -32.62 -39.91
N PRO A 988 -13.42 -33.38 -39.89
CA PRO A 988 -14.42 -33.34 -38.82
C PRO A 988 -13.94 -33.72 -37.40
N ALA A 989 -12.77 -34.36 -37.27
CA ALA A 989 -12.14 -34.61 -35.97
C ALA A 989 -11.50 -33.35 -35.35
N THR A 990 -11.27 -32.30 -36.15
CA THR A 990 -10.65 -31.04 -35.72
C THR A 990 -11.72 -30.09 -35.20
N ILE A 991 -11.64 -29.75 -33.91
CA ILE A 991 -12.48 -28.74 -33.27
C ILE A 991 -11.90 -27.35 -33.57
N VAL A 992 -12.73 -26.42 -34.03
CA VAL A 992 -12.37 -25.06 -34.42
C VAL A 992 -12.75 -24.05 -33.34
N SER A 993 -13.95 -24.20 -32.78
CA SER A 993 -14.48 -23.32 -31.73
C SER A 993 -15.39 -24.12 -30.80
N THR A 994 -15.44 -23.76 -29.52
CA THR A 994 -16.31 -24.36 -28.53
C THR A 994 -17.02 -23.30 -27.71
N ARG A 995 -18.18 -23.64 -27.13
CA ARG A 995 -18.87 -22.76 -26.20
C ARG A 995 -19.79 -23.54 -25.27
N SER A 996 -19.76 -23.23 -23.98
CA SER A 996 -20.76 -23.73 -23.04
C SER A 996 -22.06 -22.95 -23.20
N ALA A 997 -23.19 -23.64 -23.10
CA ALA A 997 -24.54 -23.13 -23.37
C ALA A 997 -25.56 -23.77 -22.41
N LEU A 998 -26.78 -23.24 -22.38
CA LEU A 998 -27.86 -23.71 -21.52
C LEU A 998 -28.90 -24.46 -22.35
N LEU A 999 -29.33 -25.63 -21.88
CA LEU A 999 -30.39 -26.43 -22.48
C LEU A 999 -31.71 -26.18 -21.76
N GLN A 1000 -32.78 -25.86 -22.48
CA GLN A 1000 -34.11 -25.59 -21.93
C GLN A 1000 -35.06 -26.78 -22.04
N ARG A 1001 -36.17 -26.77 -21.30
CA ARG A 1001 -37.12 -27.89 -21.22
C ARG A 1001 -37.83 -28.20 -22.54
N ASP A 1002 -37.98 -27.24 -23.43
CA ASP A 1002 -38.50 -27.44 -24.77
C ASP A 1002 -37.41 -27.83 -25.80
N GLY A 1003 -36.17 -27.99 -25.33
CA GLY A 1003 -35.04 -28.50 -26.09
C GLY A 1003 -34.24 -27.42 -26.79
N ASP A 1004 -34.54 -26.14 -26.58
CA ASP A 1004 -33.76 -25.04 -27.11
C ASP A 1004 -32.41 -24.92 -26.38
N ILE A 1005 -31.35 -24.61 -27.11
CA ILE A 1005 -30.02 -24.37 -26.56
C ILE A 1005 -29.68 -22.89 -26.75
N VAL A 1006 -29.49 -22.20 -25.63
CA VAL A 1006 -29.37 -20.74 -25.55
C VAL A 1006 -28.07 -20.31 -24.86
N GLY A 1007 -27.71 -19.04 -25.04
CA GLY A 1007 -26.57 -18.40 -24.38
C GLY A 1007 -26.80 -18.17 -22.88
N MET A 1008 -25.84 -17.47 -22.25
CA MET A 1008 -25.81 -17.27 -20.79
C MET A 1008 -26.92 -16.36 -20.27
N ASP A 1009 -27.58 -15.62 -21.16
CA ASP A 1009 -28.76 -14.81 -20.85
C ASP A 1009 -30.06 -15.63 -20.78
N GLY A 1010 -30.00 -16.93 -21.09
CA GLY A 1010 -31.15 -17.83 -21.09
C GLY A 1010 -32.13 -17.61 -22.25
N THR A 1011 -31.78 -16.79 -23.26
CA THR A 1011 -32.72 -16.46 -24.36
C THR A 1011 -32.07 -16.35 -25.74
N SER A 1012 -30.85 -15.83 -25.85
CA SER A 1012 -30.20 -15.61 -27.14
C SER A 1012 -29.66 -16.91 -27.73
N PRO A 1013 -29.59 -17.04 -29.07
CA PRO A 1013 -28.87 -18.14 -29.72
C PRO A 1013 -27.38 -18.18 -29.33
N VAL A 1014 -26.74 -19.34 -29.53
CA VAL A 1014 -25.34 -19.54 -29.14
C VAL A 1014 -24.40 -18.86 -30.15
N VAL A 1015 -23.48 -18.02 -29.65
CA VAL A 1015 -22.49 -17.28 -30.45
C VAL A 1015 -21.09 -17.87 -30.26
N LEU A 1016 -20.46 -18.35 -31.34
CA LEU A 1016 -19.12 -18.96 -31.31
C LEU A 1016 -18.09 -18.11 -32.08
N PHE A 1017 -16.81 -18.19 -31.72
CA PHE A 1017 -15.74 -17.45 -32.39
C PHE A 1017 -15.22 -18.25 -33.58
N ALA A 1018 -15.67 -17.88 -34.76
CA ALA A 1018 -15.22 -18.47 -36.01
C ALA A 1018 -15.47 -17.52 -37.17
N THR A 1019 -14.70 -17.67 -38.24
CA THR A 1019 -15.01 -16.98 -39.49
C THR A 1019 -16.31 -17.55 -40.10
N PRO A 1020 -17.17 -16.74 -40.71
CA PRO A 1020 -18.32 -17.25 -41.46
C PRO A 1020 -17.89 -18.32 -42.47
N GLY A 1021 -18.55 -19.47 -42.48
CA GLY A 1021 -18.08 -20.66 -43.19
C GLY A 1021 -18.95 -21.90 -42.95
N ASN A 1022 -18.56 -23.03 -43.51
CA ASN A 1022 -19.24 -24.30 -43.28
C ASN A 1022 -18.58 -25.06 -42.14
N TYR A 1023 -19.38 -25.59 -41.20
CA TYR A 1023 -18.88 -26.34 -40.04
C TYR A 1023 -19.79 -27.53 -39.73
N HIS A 1024 -19.21 -28.64 -39.26
CA HIS A 1024 -20.00 -29.61 -38.53
C HIS A 1024 -20.29 -29.07 -37.14
N VAL A 1025 -21.52 -29.20 -36.66
CA VAL A 1025 -21.91 -28.73 -35.33
C VAL A 1025 -22.19 -29.93 -34.45
N ALA A 1026 -21.47 -30.04 -33.34
CA ALA A 1026 -21.62 -31.11 -32.37
C ALA A 1026 -22.13 -30.59 -31.02
N LEU A 1027 -22.91 -31.42 -30.35
CA LEU A 1027 -23.36 -31.21 -28.97
C LEU A 1027 -22.70 -32.24 -28.07
N ARG A 1028 -22.14 -31.76 -26.96
CA ARG A 1028 -21.56 -32.54 -25.89
C ARG A 1028 -22.35 -32.28 -24.60
N HIS A 1029 -22.41 -33.30 -23.76
CA HIS A 1029 -23.04 -33.21 -22.44
C HIS A 1029 -22.27 -34.08 -21.43
N ARG A 1030 -22.32 -33.75 -20.13
CA ARG A 1030 -21.45 -34.37 -19.13
C ARG A 1030 -21.57 -35.89 -18.99
N ASN A 1031 -22.74 -36.45 -19.28
CA ASN A 1031 -23.04 -37.88 -19.08
C ASN A 1031 -23.87 -38.51 -20.20
N HIS A 1032 -23.97 -37.83 -21.35
CA HIS A 1032 -24.62 -38.37 -22.54
C HIS A 1032 -23.61 -38.52 -23.68
N LEU A 1033 -23.87 -39.44 -24.60
CA LEU A 1033 -23.10 -39.50 -25.84
C LEU A 1033 -23.46 -38.28 -26.71
N GLY A 1034 -22.44 -37.60 -27.19
CA GLY A 1034 -22.54 -36.47 -28.07
C GLY A 1034 -23.01 -36.83 -29.47
N VAL A 1035 -23.48 -35.82 -30.17
CA VAL A 1035 -24.12 -35.93 -31.48
C VAL A 1035 -23.65 -34.79 -32.37
N MET A 1036 -23.44 -35.07 -33.65
CA MET A 1036 -22.98 -34.10 -34.63
C MET A 1036 -23.81 -34.16 -35.92
N THR A 1037 -23.94 -33.04 -36.61
CA THR A 1037 -24.53 -33.00 -37.96
C THR A 1037 -23.73 -33.86 -38.95
N ALA A 1038 -24.43 -34.61 -39.81
CA ALA A 1038 -23.77 -35.48 -40.81
C ALA A 1038 -23.01 -34.69 -41.89
N SER A 1039 -23.54 -33.52 -42.24
CA SER A 1039 -22.97 -32.59 -43.20
C SER A 1039 -22.61 -31.29 -42.51
N ALA A 1040 -21.62 -30.58 -43.04
CA ALA A 1040 -21.30 -29.24 -42.61
C ALA A 1040 -22.46 -28.27 -42.93
N VAL A 1041 -22.73 -27.35 -42.02
CA VAL A 1041 -23.76 -26.33 -42.07
C VAL A 1041 -23.10 -24.96 -42.28
N ALA A 1042 -23.63 -24.15 -43.18
CA ALA A 1042 -23.16 -22.78 -43.38
C ALA A 1042 -23.59 -21.89 -42.21
N LEU A 1043 -22.62 -21.29 -41.51
CA LEU A 1043 -22.82 -20.41 -40.37
C LEU A 1043 -22.24 -19.02 -40.66
N GLY A 1044 -22.86 -18.00 -40.08
CA GLY A 1044 -22.42 -16.60 -40.14
C GLY A 1044 -23.00 -15.81 -38.96
N ALA A 1045 -22.97 -14.48 -39.03
CA ALA A 1045 -23.50 -13.61 -37.97
C ALA A 1045 -25.03 -13.74 -37.76
N THR A 1046 -25.76 -14.33 -38.70
CA THR A 1046 -27.20 -14.63 -38.56
C THR A 1046 -27.40 -16.03 -38.01
N ALA A 1047 -28.26 -16.17 -37.01
CA ALA A 1047 -28.58 -17.46 -36.39
C ALA A 1047 -29.07 -18.48 -37.43
N THR A 1048 -28.44 -19.65 -37.43
CA THR A 1048 -28.81 -20.78 -38.29
C THR A 1048 -29.38 -21.91 -37.44
N THR A 1049 -30.61 -22.34 -37.75
CA THR A 1049 -31.31 -23.36 -36.97
C THR A 1049 -30.79 -24.77 -37.25
N ILE A 1050 -30.46 -25.52 -36.20
CA ILE A 1050 -30.07 -26.94 -36.24
C ILE A 1050 -30.91 -27.72 -35.23
N ASP A 1051 -31.88 -28.49 -35.71
CA ASP A 1051 -32.80 -29.24 -34.85
C ASP A 1051 -32.42 -30.73 -34.74
N LEU A 1052 -31.66 -31.08 -33.71
CA LEU A 1052 -31.28 -32.46 -33.37
C LEU A 1052 -32.36 -33.22 -32.61
N ARG A 1053 -33.58 -32.71 -32.50
CA ARG A 1053 -34.71 -33.41 -31.87
C ARG A 1053 -35.45 -34.33 -32.84
N THR A 1054 -35.14 -34.25 -34.14
CA THR A 1054 -35.91 -34.93 -35.20
C THR A 1054 -35.04 -35.91 -35.99
N ALA A 1055 -35.65 -36.99 -36.47
CA ALA A 1055 -34.99 -37.96 -37.36
C ALA A 1055 -34.68 -37.39 -38.76
N SER A 1056 -35.31 -36.27 -39.15
CA SER A 1056 -35.05 -35.61 -40.44
C SER A 1056 -33.68 -34.94 -40.51
N THR A 1057 -33.10 -34.57 -39.38
CA THR A 1057 -31.74 -33.99 -39.33
C THR A 1057 -30.72 -35.11 -39.37
N PRO A 1058 -29.94 -35.28 -40.46
CA PRO A 1058 -28.96 -36.35 -40.55
C PRO A 1058 -27.80 -36.11 -39.58
N THR A 1059 -27.38 -37.15 -38.88
CA THR A 1059 -26.26 -37.10 -37.91
C THR A 1059 -25.06 -37.91 -38.38
N TRP A 1060 -23.89 -37.62 -37.83
CA TRP A 1060 -22.71 -38.42 -38.06
C TRP A 1060 -22.92 -39.84 -37.52
N GLY A 1061 -22.93 -40.83 -38.41
CA GLY A 1061 -23.33 -42.20 -38.10
C GLY A 1061 -24.85 -42.42 -38.01
N SER A 1062 -25.27 -43.68 -37.95
CA SER A 1062 -26.68 -44.10 -38.04
C SER A 1062 -27.39 -44.30 -36.69
N GLU A 1063 -26.64 -44.30 -35.58
CA GLU A 1063 -27.17 -44.53 -34.22
C GLU A 1063 -26.71 -43.48 -33.21
N ALA A 1064 -26.36 -42.28 -33.68
CA ALA A 1064 -25.87 -41.18 -32.83
C ALA A 1064 -26.91 -40.71 -31.79
N ARG A 1065 -28.20 -40.96 -32.03
CA ARG A 1065 -29.32 -40.60 -31.15
C ARG A 1065 -30.25 -41.79 -30.93
N LYS A 1066 -30.94 -41.78 -29.79
CA LYS A 1066 -32.00 -42.72 -29.43
C LYS A 1066 -33.35 -42.23 -29.94
N ASP A 1067 -34.18 -43.15 -30.44
CA ASP A 1067 -35.60 -42.89 -30.67
C ASP A 1067 -36.34 -42.87 -29.31
N LEU A 1068 -36.86 -41.70 -28.95
CA LEU A 1068 -37.60 -41.46 -27.71
C LEU A 1068 -39.11 -41.68 -27.88
N GLY A 1069 -39.54 -42.11 -29.06
CA GLY A 1069 -40.94 -42.31 -29.44
C GLY A 1069 -41.57 -41.05 -30.05
N GLY A 1070 -42.59 -41.27 -30.90
CA GLY A 1070 -43.34 -40.16 -31.52
C GLY A 1070 -42.54 -39.33 -32.54
N GLY A 1071 -41.38 -39.82 -33.00
CA GLY A 1071 -40.49 -39.12 -33.92
C GLY A 1071 -39.44 -38.23 -33.25
N ALA A 1072 -39.42 -38.18 -31.91
CA ALA A 1072 -38.42 -37.47 -31.13
C ALA A 1072 -37.12 -38.29 -31.05
N MET A 1073 -35.99 -37.63 -31.30
CA MET A 1073 -34.65 -38.17 -31.22
C MET A 1073 -33.87 -37.45 -30.12
N GLY A 1074 -33.15 -38.17 -29.26
CA GLY A 1074 -32.33 -37.57 -28.21
C GLY A 1074 -30.98 -38.25 -28.02
N CYS A 1075 -30.09 -37.58 -27.29
CA CYS A 1075 -28.76 -38.07 -26.96
C CYS A 1075 -28.87 -39.26 -26.00
N TRP A 1076 -28.03 -40.27 -26.17
CA TRP A 1076 -28.04 -41.46 -25.31
C TRP A 1076 -27.51 -41.13 -23.92
N MET A 1077 -28.26 -41.42 -22.86
CA MET A 1077 -27.79 -41.24 -21.48
C MET A 1077 -26.90 -42.40 -21.01
N GLY A 1078 -26.07 -42.13 -20.00
CA GLY A 1078 -25.41 -43.16 -19.21
C GLY A 1078 -23.90 -43.31 -19.44
N ASN A 1079 -23.23 -42.31 -20.00
CA ASN A 1079 -21.77 -42.24 -20.13
C ASN A 1079 -21.18 -41.57 -18.88
N THR A 1080 -21.25 -42.23 -17.72
CA THR A 1080 -20.85 -41.66 -16.43
C THR A 1080 -19.33 -41.63 -16.25
N VAL A 1081 -18.56 -42.37 -17.05
CA VAL A 1081 -17.09 -42.35 -17.04
C VAL A 1081 -16.53 -41.30 -18.01
N GLN A 1082 -17.33 -40.79 -18.95
CA GLN A 1082 -16.94 -39.79 -19.95
C GLN A 1082 -15.87 -40.33 -20.93
N ASP A 1083 -15.91 -41.61 -21.28
CA ASP A 1083 -14.99 -42.24 -22.24
C ASP A 1083 -15.57 -42.37 -23.66
N GLY A 1084 -16.77 -41.83 -23.88
CA GLY A 1084 -17.50 -41.92 -25.15
C GLY A 1084 -18.11 -43.30 -25.40
N GLN A 1085 -18.18 -44.15 -24.37
CA GLN A 1085 -18.78 -45.47 -24.44
C GLN A 1085 -19.79 -45.65 -23.31
N ILE A 1086 -20.87 -46.36 -23.59
CA ILE A 1086 -21.80 -46.84 -22.57
C ILE A 1086 -21.55 -48.33 -22.40
N LYS A 1087 -21.17 -48.73 -21.18
CA LYS A 1087 -20.85 -50.09 -20.77
C LYS A 1087 -21.52 -50.41 -19.44
N TYR A 1088 -22.13 -51.58 -19.35
CA TYR A 1088 -22.74 -52.05 -18.09
C TYR A 1088 -21.82 -52.96 -17.26
N THR A 1089 -20.86 -53.65 -17.90
CA THR A 1089 -19.89 -54.54 -17.24
C THR A 1089 -18.50 -54.40 -17.87
N GLY A 1090 -17.47 -54.94 -17.19
CA GLY A 1090 -16.07 -54.84 -17.62
C GLY A 1090 -15.33 -53.68 -16.96
N SER A 1091 -14.06 -53.48 -17.32
CA SER A 1091 -13.27 -52.32 -16.88
C SER A 1091 -13.86 -51.03 -17.44
N PHE A 1092 -13.87 -49.96 -16.63
CA PHE A 1092 -14.44 -48.66 -17.00
C PHE A 1092 -15.92 -48.76 -17.42
N ASN A 1093 -16.72 -49.51 -16.67
CA ASN A 1093 -18.17 -49.53 -16.87
C ASN A 1093 -18.83 -48.33 -16.18
N ASP A 1094 -19.94 -47.85 -16.75
CA ASP A 1094 -20.65 -46.66 -16.29
C ASP A 1094 -21.55 -46.91 -15.07
N ARG A 1095 -21.75 -48.17 -14.72
CA ARG A 1095 -22.55 -48.56 -13.58
C ARG A 1095 -21.79 -48.35 -12.26
N ASP A 1096 -20.49 -48.64 -12.23
CA ASP A 1096 -19.70 -48.64 -11.00
C ASP A 1096 -19.46 -47.24 -10.41
N PRO A 1097 -19.27 -46.16 -11.20
CA PRO A 1097 -19.27 -44.80 -10.66
C PRO A 1097 -20.52 -44.46 -9.85
N ILE A 1098 -21.70 -44.94 -10.28
CA ILE A 1098 -22.98 -44.71 -9.58
C ILE A 1098 -22.97 -45.33 -8.19
N ILE A 1099 -22.46 -46.55 -8.01
CA ILE A 1099 -22.38 -47.15 -6.66
C ILE A 1099 -21.30 -46.46 -5.81
N SER A 1100 -20.22 -46.01 -6.45
CA SER A 1100 -19.14 -45.30 -5.77
C SER A 1100 -19.64 -43.98 -5.18
N VAL A 1101 -20.38 -43.18 -5.94
CA VAL A 1101 -20.84 -41.86 -5.50
C VAL A 1101 -21.86 -41.93 -4.35
N ILE A 1102 -22.67 -42.99 -4.28
CA ILE A 1102 -23.61 -43.21 -3.15
C ILE A 1102 -22.96 -43.85 -1.90
N GLY A 1103 -21.63 -43.97 -1.88
CA GLY A 1103 -20.86 -44.43 -0.72
C GLY A 1103 -20.52 -45.93 -0.71
N GLY A 1104 -20.64 -46.64 -1.84
CA GLY A 1104 -20.02 -47.94 -2.14
C GLY A 1104 -20.45 -49.17 -1.32
N THR A 1105 -21.04 -48.98 -0.14
CA THR A 1105 -21.26 -50.03 0.87
C THR A 1105 -22.70 -50.50 0.95
N ALA A 1106 -23.67 -49.62 0.65
CA ALA A 1106 -25.09 -49.95 0.61
C ALA A 1106 -25.72 -49.46 -0.71
N PRO A 1107 -26.22 -50.37 -1.58
CA PRO A 1107 -26.80 -50.01 -2.88
C PRO A 1107 -28.16 -49.30 -2.78
N THR A 1108 -28.65 -49.06 -1.56
CA THR A 1108 -29.89 -48.37 -1.23
C THR A 1108 -29.66 -46.91 -0.84
N ASN A 1109 -28.42 -46.47 -0.69
CA ASN A 1109 -28.10 -45.07 -0.44
C ASN A 1109 -28.47 -44.21 -1.65
N VAL A 1110 -28.70 -42.93 -1.36
CA VAL A 1110 -29.10 -41.93 -2.32
C VAL A 1110 -28.30 -40.66 -2.02
N VAL A 1111 -27.81 -40.00 -3.07
CA VAL A 1111 -27.11 -38.71 -2.95
C VAL A 1111 -27.86 -37.68 -3.78
N ILE A 1112 -28.07 -36.50 -3.19
CA ILE A 1112 -28.73 -35.37 -3.87
C ILE A 1112 -27.64 -34.37 -4.26
N GLY A 1113 -27.67 -33.90 -5.50
CA GLY A 1113 -26.76 -32.87 -5.98
C GLY A 1113 -26.54 -32.91 -7.49
N TYR A 1114 -25.64 -32.06 -7.97
CA TYR A 1114 -25.25 -31.99 -9.37
C TYR A 1114 -24.09 -32.94 -9.66
N TYR A 1115 -24.43 -34.18 -10.02
CA TYR A 1115 -23.46 -35.25 -10.26
C TYR A 1115 -23.45 -35.67 -11.73
N ARG A 1116 -22.32 -36.19 -12.19
CA ARG A 1116 -22.21 -36.78 -13.53
C ARG A 1116 -22.94 -38.12 -13.60
N GLU A 1117 -22.97 -38.83 -12.48
CA GLU A 1117 -23.59 -40.14 -12.33
C GLU A 1117 -25.13 -40.11 -12.34
N ASP A 1118 -25.73 -38.93 -12.14
CA ASP A 1118 -27.17 -38.67 -12.27
C ASP A 1118 -27.58 -38.70 -13.75
N SER A 1119 -27.83 -39.89 -14.26
CA SER A 1119 -28.02 -40.15 -15.70
C SER A 1119 -29.38 -39.65 -16.19
N ASP A 1120 -30.38 -39.58 -15.30
CA ASP A 1120 -31.72 -39.10 -15.63
C ASP A 1120 -31.97 -37.61 -15.31
N LEU A 1121 -30.96 -36.95 -14.73
CA LEU A 1121 -30.95 -35.53 -14.38
C LEU A 1121 -32.05 -35.17 -13.38
N SER A 1122 -32.36 -36.09 -12.46
CA SER A 1122 -33.37 -35.88 -11.42
C SER A 1122 -32.85 -35.09 -10.22
N GLY A 1123 -31.54 -34.83 -10.15
CA GLY A 1123 -30.84 -34.28 -8.98
C GLY A 1123 -30.59 -35.32 -7.89
N ILE A 1124 -30.84 -36.61 -8.17
CA ILE A 1124 -30.83 -37.67 -7.18
C ILE A 1124 -30.17 -38.93 -7.74
N VAL A 1125 -28.93 -39.21 -7.35
CA VAL A 1125 -28.22 -40.44 -7.76
C VAL A 1125 -28.67 -41.65 -6.95
N LYS A 1126 -29.10 -42.72 -7.63
CA LYS A 1126 -29.56 -43.98 -7.02
C LYS A 1126 -29.05 -45.20 -7.78
N TYR A 1127 -28.61 -46.21 -7.03
CA TYR A 1127 -28.16 -47.48 -7.61
C TYR A 1127 -29.26 -48.57 -7.68
N THR A 1128 -30.30 -48.50 -6.84
CA THR A 1128 -31.42 -49.46 -6.84
C THR A 1128 -32.75 -48.76 -6.61
N GLY A 1129 -33.86 -49.48 -6.84
CA GLY A 1129 -35.22 -48.94 -6.70
C GLY A 1129 -35.78 -48.40 -8.01
N SER A 1130 -36.98 -47.81 -7.97
CA SER A 1130 -37.59 -47.20 -9.15
C SER A 1130 -36.89 -45.88 -9.49
N GLY A 1131 -36.58 -45.66 -10.78
CA GLY A 1131 -35.83 -44.49 -11.23
C GLY A 1131 -34.40 -44.50 -10.68
N ASN A 1132 -33.68 -45.60 -10.92
CA ASN A 1132 -32.25 -45.68 -10.61
C ASN A 1132 -31.44 -45.41 -11.89
N ASP A 1133 -30.23 -44.89 -11.72
CA ASP A 1133 -29.38 -44.45 -12.84
C ASP A 1133 -28.74 -45.61 -13.61
N ARG A 1134 -28.63 -46.79 -12.98
CA ARG A 1134 -27.94 -47.93 -13.61
C ARG A 1134 -28.78 -48.67 -14.64
N ASP A 1135 -30.08 -48.82 -14.41
CA ASP A 1135 -30.94 -49.66 -15.28
C ASP A 1135 -31.06 -49.04 -16.69
N PRO A 1136 -31.17 -47.72 -16.85
CA PRO A 1136 -30.98 -47.03 -18.13
C PRO A 1136 -29.74 -47.44 -18.92
N ILE A 1137 -28.58 -47.53 -18.27
CA ILE A 1137 -27.31 -47.91 -18.90
C ILE A 1137 -27.43 -49.30 -19.53
N LEU A 1138 -28.01 -50.27 -18.79
CA LEU A 1138 -28.24 -51.62 -19.31
C LEU A 1138 -29.19 -51.61 -20.52
N ASN A 1139 -30.27 -50.83 -20.44
CA ASN A 1139 -31.24 -50.72 -21.52
C ASN A 1139 -30.62 -50.14 -22.79
N ASN A 1140 -29.75 -49.13 -22.65
CA ASN A 1140 -29.11 -48.44 -23.77
C ASN A 1140 -28.08 -49.29 -24.53
N ILE A 1141 -27.50 -50.29 -23.89
CA ILE A 1141 -26.63 -51.28 -24.56
C ILE A 1141 -27.38 -52.52 -25.07
N GLY A 1142 -28.70 -52.59 -24.90
CA GLY A 1142 -29.54 -53.68 -25.45
C GLY A 1142 -30.25 -54.55 -24.43
N GLY A 1143 -30.25 -54.20 -23.14
CA GLY A 1143 -31.18 -54.65 -22.10
C GLY A 1143 -31.06 -56.11 -21.61
N VAL A 1144 -30.61 -57.04 -22.45
CA VAL A 1144 -30.53 -58.48 -22.15
C VAL A 1144 -29.11 -59.04 -22.17
N VAL A 1145 -28.17 -58.34 -22.81
CA VAL A 1145 -26.75 -58.73 -22.91
C VAL A 1145 -25.90 -57.65 -22.23
N PRO A 1146 -25.43 -57.85 -21.00
CA PRO A 1146 -24.72 -56.82 -20.23
C PRO A 1146 -23.28 -56.56 -20.71
N THR A 1147 -22.82 -57.28 -21.74
CA THR A 1147 -21.49 -57.17 -22.34
C THR A 1147 -21.47 -56.36 -23.62
N ASN A 1148 -22.61 -55.87 -24.08
CA ASN A 1148 -22.66 -54.97 -25.23
C ASN A 1148 -22.10 -53.60 -24.85
N THR A 1149 -21.62 -52.87 -25.85
CA THR A 1149 -21.13 -51.50 -25.71
C THR A 1149 -21.80 -50.64 -26.76
N ARG A 1150 -22.22 -49.44 -26.38
CA ARG A 1150 -22.63 -48.40 -27.32
C ARG A 1150 -21.54 -47.36 -27.37
N THR A 1151 -21.11 -47.00 -28.57
CA THR A 1151 -20.03 -46.03 -28.78
C THR A 1151 -20.62 -44.75 -29.35
N GLU A 1152 -20.11 -43.63 -28.87
CA GLU A 1152 -20.35 -42.30 -29.41
C GLU A 1152 -20.07 -42.24 -30.91
N GLN A 1153 -20.88 -41.50 -31.64
CA GLN A 1153 -20.73 -41.33 -33.09
C GLN A 1153 -20.25 -39.93 -33.42
N LEU A 1154 -19.06 -39.63 -32.91
CA LEU A 1154 -18.24 -38.47 -33.28
C LEU A 1154 -16.93 -38.96 -33.94
N PRO A 1155 -16.30 -38.17 -34.82
CA PRO A 1155 -15.05 -38.52 -35.50
C PRO A 1155 -13.81 -38.47 -34.61
#